data_AF-A0A498G1B3-F1
#
_entry.id   AF-A0A498G1B3-F1
#
_cell.length_a   1.000
_cell.length_b   1.000
_cell.length_c   1.000
_cell.angle_alpha   90.00
_cell.angle_beta   90.00
_cell.angle_gamma   90.00
#
_symmetry.space_group_name_H-M   'P 1'
#
loop_
_entity.id
_entity.type
_entity.pdbx_description
1 polymer ?
#
loop_
_entity_poly.entity_id
_entity_poly.type
_entity_poly.pdbx_seq_one_letter_code
_entity_poly.pdbx_strand_id
1 'polypeptide(L)'
;MTEYDNVTDDMEAVVEATELPRRLKTKVYEAIDRKAEEAGEVTIEQATDIVEGVVNRYEQTRVDPLDPVGTVSAQSIGEPGTQMSVPHDERVVVRRNGTTDIVEIGPLVDEILTSRESRSVDDHEVGLAPDGLETLSLDGDEGVRWKPVEEVSRHDAPDELLRFELESGRTIRATKAHSFVTRRDNEVVPVTGDDLEAGDWLPVVGSYESDGDDEVDLRKYLPATDYWYTSTLADGGVDTAPVGADQLRNKRDALDAGDLDEETVYPTGGTVGLPERFPLDADTGFFVGAWLAEGSLTDHYVSVSNVDETFQDGIRAFADRFDLSVNEYENDSGFARGYDVRVNGTILADFLRAACTEDERKIVPGFAFGANDEFVRGLLRGYFSGDGNVAESAVRSSSTSDRLTAGIALLLARFDVYATLGEQDASRTLRVPKKHVQCFADRIGMVGERGDELDAAAAEIDETGPDATDQVPNFGDALREVASDAGIPSRQVNAASNRQRIGRSRLRRLVDEAEEAGVDSEALDELRQAVAGDVVWDRIESIEAVPTEHDHVYDFSVEGLETFTTAEGVVTHNTMNTFHYAGVAEIDVTQGLPRLIELVDARKTPDTPMMTVHLDGEYATDREKAHEVVWSIEATRILALGDVSTNVADMLVRIDLNDDTLLERWPTHSDATEVAEIIAETIEDSLGVDARQAGTVIEFGPNEPSYRELLQLVERLREIVFKGIEEIERVVIRKEEIDGDEEFVLYTEGSAFGDTLDIEGVDASRTTCNNIHEIYRNLGVEAARETIIDETKNTLEEQGLDDVNVRHLMLVADIMTNNGEIESIGRHGISGNKDSVLARAAFEVTVNHLLDAAIHGEYDDLDGVIENVIAGKPISMGTGDVDLRMGSRVVSDD
;
A
#
# COMPACT_ATOMS: atom_id res chain seq x y z
N MET A 1 54.24 24.58 -15.05
CA MET A 1 53.81 25.70 -15.94
C MET A 1 52.62 25.25 -16.78
N THR A 2 51.52 25.13 -16.06
CA THR A 2 50.13 24.97 -16.47
C THR A 2 49.60 26.16 -17.27
N GLU A 3 48.38 26.03 -17.82
CA GLU A 3 47.58 27.15 -18.35
C GLU A 3 46.75 27.87 -17.26
N TYR A 4 47.03 27.57 -15.98
CA TYR A 4 46.32 28.03 -14.79
C TYR A 4 47.29 28.76 -13.87
N ASP A 5 47.00 30.01 -13.49
CA ASP A 5 47.97 30.93 -12.87
C ASP A 5 48.22 30.63 -11.38
N ASN A 6 47.28 29.99 -10.68
CA ASN A 6 47.40 29.67 -9.25
C ASN A 6 47.75 28.19 -8.97
N VAL A 7 47.80 27.33 -9.99
CA VAL A 7 48.18 25.91 -9.84
C VAL A 7 49.71 25.78 -9.80
N THR A 8 50.25 25.44 -8.63
CA THR A 8 51.71 25.25 -8.44
C THR A 8 52.22 23.94 -9.05
N ASP A 9 53.52 23.87 -9.41
CA ASP A 9 54.13 22.65 -9.97
C ASP A 9 53.99 21.42 -9.02
N ASP A 10 53.91 21.63 -7.69
CA ASP A 10 53.68 20.56 -6.72
C ASP A 10 52.20 20.08 -6.69
N MET A 11 51.23 20.97 -6.93
CA MET A 11 49.82 20.60 -7.13
C MET A 11 49.60 19.91 -8.49
N GLU A 12 50.30 20.37 -9.54
CA GLU A 12 50.32 19.72 -10.86
C GLU A 12 50.72 18.25 -10.71
N ALA A 13 51.73 17.96 -9.88
CA ALA A 13 52.19 16.61 -9.57
C ALA A 13 51.19 15.75 -8.79
N VAL A 14 50.43 16.32 -7.83
CA VAL A 14 49.38 15.58 -7.10
C VAL A 14 48.23 15.19 -8.05
N VAL A 15 47.75 16.12 -8.87
CA VAL A 15 46.68 15.84 -9.84
C VAL A 15 47.14 14.83 -10.89
N GLU A 16 48.34 14.96 -11.46
CA GLU A 16 48.82 14.01 -12.47
C GLU A 16 49.17 12.62 -11.92
N ALA A 17 49.46 12.47 -10.63
CA ALA A 17 49.70 11.17 -10.01
C ALA A 17 48.45 10.26 -9.98
N THR A 18 47.25 10.81 -10.16
CA THR A 18 46.00 10.04 -10.19
C THR A 18 45.76 9.30 -11.52
N GLU A 19 44.95 8.25 -11.50
CA GLU A 19 44.45 7.59 -12.72
C GLU A 19 43.24 8.32 -13.36
N LEU A 20 42.89 9.53 -12.89
CA LEU A 20 41.76 10.30 -13.41
C LEU A 20 41.87 10.55 -14.92
N PRO A 21 40.77 10.39 -15.69
CA PRO A 21 40.72 10.79 -17.09
C PRO A 21 41.14 12.25 -17.29
N ARG A 22 41.84 12.55 -18.39
CA ARG A 22 42.37 13.91 -18.65
C ARG A 22 41.33 15.02 -18.50
N ARG A 23 40.09 14.81 -18.96
CA ARG A 23 38.99 15.79 -18.81
C ARG A 23 38.65 16.09 -17.34
N LEU A 24 38.77 15.11 -16.45
CA LEU A 24 38.60 15.30 -15.01
C LEU A 24 39.82 16.01 -14.39
N LYS A 25 41.05 15.66 -14.79
CA LYS A 25 42.26 16.41 -14.37
C LYS A 25 42.16 17.90 -14.75
N THR A 26 41.75 18.22 -15.98
CA THR A 26 41.45 19.59 -16.43
C THR A 26 40.43 20.29 -15.53
N LYS A 27 39.29 19.66 -15.23
CA LYS A 27 38.27 20.22 -14.31
C LYS A 27 38.78 20.40 -12.87
N VAL A 28 39.68 19.55 -12.40
CA VAL A 28 40.30 19.70 -11.07
C VAL A 28 41.25 20.90 -11.05
N TYR A 29 42.03 21.14 -12.11
CA TYR A 29 42.82 22.37 -12.22
C TYR A 29 41.94 23.62 -12.27
N GLU A 30 40.86 23.63 -13.08
CA GLU A 30 39.88 24.72 -13.13
C GLU A 30 39.24 25.00 -11.75
N ALA A 31 38.92 23.94 -10.99
CA ALA A 31 38.34 24.06 -9.65
C ALA A 31 39.35 24.60 -8.62
N ILE A 32 40.62 24.17 -8.66
CA ILE A 32 41.68 24.67 -7.78
C ILE A 32 42.00 26.13 -8.09
N ASP A 33 42.12 26.49 -9.38
CA ASP A 33 42.43 27.85 -9.83
C ASP A 33 41.32 28.83 -9.41
N ARG A 34 40.05 28.48 -9.69
CA ARG A 34 38.89 29.28 -9.25
C ARG A 34 38.78 29.38 -7.73
N LYS A 35 39.02 28.29 -6.98
CA LYS A 35 39.05 28.34 -5.51
C LYS A 35 40.18 29.23 -4.96
N ALA A 36 41.30 29.33 -5.65
CA ALA A 36 42.38 30.26 -5.30
C ALA A 36 42.00 31.73 -5.59
N GLU A 37 41.28 32.01 -6.69
CA GLU A 37 40.71 33.34 -6.94
C GLU A 37 39.65 33.74 -5.89
N GLU A 38 38.78 32.80 -5.49
CA GLU A 38 37.75 33.01 -4.46
C GLU A 38 38.34 33.23 -3.05
N ALA A 39 39.32 32.42 -2.64
CA ALA A 39 39.84 32.38 -1.26
C ALA A 39 41.19 33.08 -1.04
N GLY A 40 41.88 33.48 -2.11
CA GLY A 40 43.16 34.21 -2.09
C GLY A 40 44.43 33.36 -2.14
N GLU A 41 44.37 32.10 -1.68
CA GLU A 41 45.39 31.05 -1.90
C GLU A 41 44.77 29.68 -1.57
N VAL A 42 45.03 28.65 -2.37
CA VAL A 42 44.73 27.24 -2.03
C VAL A 42 46.03 26.57 -1.60
N THR A 43 46.03 25.88 -0.46
CA THR A 43 47.23 25.13 -0.02
C THR A 43 47.33 23.78 -0.71
N ILE A 44 48.54 23.20 -0.77
CA ILE A 44 48.75 21.85 -1.33
C ILE A 44 47.98 20.75 -0.57
N GLU A 45 47.73 20.94 0.72
CA GLU A 45 46.96 20.03 1.57
C GLU A 45 45.49 20.03 1.10
N GLN A 46 44.86 21.21 1.01
CA GLN A 46 43.50 21.37 0.46
C GLN A 46 43.38 20.92 -1.01
N ALA A 47 44.40 21.16 -1.83
CA ALA A 47 44.43 20.65 -3.21
C ALA A 47 44.50 19.11 -3.25
N THR A 48 45.15 18.49 -2.27
CA THR A 48 45.16 17.03 -2.10
C THR A 48 43.80 16.52 -1.63
N ASP A 49 43.16 17.18 -0.66
CA ASP A 49 41.81 16.84 -0.20
C ASP A 49 40.78 16.88 -1.36
N ILE A 50 40.85 17.92 -2.21
CA ILE A 50 40.02 18.05 -3.42
C ILE A 50 40.30 16.91 -4.40
N VAL A 51 41.58 16.56 -4.61
CA VAL A 51 41.97 15.47 -5.50
C VAL A 51 41.50 14.10 -4.97
N GLU A 52 41.72 13.81 -3.69
CA GLU A 52 41.30 12.54 -3.07
C GLU A 52 39.77 12.41 -3.04
N GLY A 53 39.04 13.49 -2.74
CA GLY A 53 37.57 13.52 -2.84
C GLY A 53 37.06 13.25 -4.26
N VAL A 54 37.67 13.86 -5.28
CA VAL A 54 37.32 13.63 -6.69
C VAL A 54 37.72 12.23 -7.16
N VAL A 55 38.85 11.68 -6.70
CA VAL A 55 39.23 10.28 -6.98
C VAL A 55 38.24 9.32 -6.33
N ASN A 56 37.90 9.50 -5.06
CA ASN A 56 36.97 8.62 -4.34
C ASN A 56 35.58 8.64 -4.98
N ARG A 57 34.99 9.82 -5.26
CA ARG A 57 33.68 9.90 -5.95
C ARG A 57 33.76 9.43 -7.41
N TYR A 58 34.92 9.53 -8.08
CA TYR A 58 35.13 8.91 -9.40
C TYR A 58 35.16 7.38 -9.32
N GLU A 59 35.87 6.81 -8.36
CA GLU A 59 35.96 5.36 -8.16
C GLU A 59 34.64 4.75 -7.69
N GLN A 60 33.90 5.43 -6.81
CA GLN A 60 32.53 5.06 -6.42
C GLN A 60 31.54 5.12 -7.60
N THR A 61 31.72 6.05 -8.55
CA THR A 61 30.84 6.18 -9.73
C THR A 61 31.35 5.42 -10.96
N ARG A 62 32.33 4.53 -10.80
CA ARG A 62 32.72 3.56 -11.82
C ARG A 62 31.85 2.31 -11.75
N VAL A 63 30.91 2.24 -12.68
CA VAL A 63 30.21 1.00 -13.03
C VAL A 63 31.15 0.08 -13.82
N ASP A 64 31.11 -1.23 -13.59
CA ASP A 64 32.09 -2.17 -14.18
C ASP A 64 31.72 -2.51 -15.64
N PRO A 65 32.69 -2.79 -16.53
CA PRO A 65 32.38 -3.08 -17.93
C PRO A 65 31.54 -4.35 -18.06
N LEU A 66 30.36 -4.21 -18.68
CA LEU A 66 29.27 -5.20 -18.85
C LEU A 66 28.19 -5.22 -17.76
N ASP A 67 28.22 -4.36 -16.75
CA ASP A 67 27.06 -4.20 -15.84
C ASP A 67 25.82 -3.68 -16.59
N PRO A 68 24.62 -4.22 -16.31
CA PRO A 68 23.38 -3.92 -17.04
C PRO A 68 22.71 -2.64 -16.49
N VAL A 69 23.42 -1.51 -16.49
CA VAL A 69 23.01 -0.29 -15.77
C VAL A 69 21.60 0.21 -16.16
N GLY A 70 21.25 0.13 -17.44
CA GLY A 70 19.91 0.49 -17.92
C GLY A 70 18.79 -0.47 -17.49
N THR A 71 19.12 -1.71 -17.11
CA THR A 71 18.18 -2.65 -16.49
C THR A 71 18.01 -2.36 -15.01
N VAL A 72 19.10 -2.02 -14.31
CA VAL A 72 19.05 -1.63 -12.89
C VAL A 72 18.18 -0.37 -12.73
N SER A 73 18.45 0.68 -13.51
CA SER A 73 17.62 1.90 -13.48
C SER A 73 16.15 1.65 -13.87
N ALA A 74 15.86 0.64 -14.69
CA ALA A 74 14.48 0.29 -15.05
C ALA A 74 13.74 -0.51 -13.97
N GLN A 75 14.46 -1.16 -13.04
CA GLN A 75 13.84 -1.80 -11.87
C GLN A 75 13.63 -0.81 -10.71
N SER A 76 14.51 0.18 -10.54
CA SER A 76 14.40 1.20 -9.49
C SER A 76 13.32 2.27 -9.75
N ILE A 77 12.61 2.20 -10.87
CA ILE A 77 11.48 3.09 -11.23
C ILE A 77 10.21 2.23 -11.25
N GLY A 78 9.97 1.51 -10.14
CA GLY A 78 9.07 0.36 -10.07
C GLY A 78 7.76 0.56 -9.30
N GLU A 79 7.80 1.20 -8.11
CA GLU A 79 6.66 1.27 -7.16
C GLU A 79 6.40 2.74 -6.64
N PRO A 80 5.18 3.11 -6.17
CA PRO A 80 4.65 4.50 -6.06
C PRO A 80 4.40 5.07 -4.63
N GLY A 81 3.70 6.22 -4.47
CA GLY A 81 2.97 6.62 -3.23
C GLY A 81 2.77 8.12 -2.89
N THR A 82 2.17 8.67 -1.79
CA THR A 82 1.14 8.45 -0.69
C THR A 82 1.35 7.86 0.76
N GLN A 83 1.72 8.63 1.82
CA GLN A 83 2.05 8.14 3.22
C GLN A 83 0.90 8.23 4.28
N MET A 84 0.58 7.16 5.05
CA MET A 84 -0.79 6.92 5.60
C MET A 84 -0.95 5.77 6.66
N SER A 85 -1.44 5.95 7.92
CA SER A 85 -1.20 4.98 9.06
C SER A 85 -2.40 4.44 9.93
N VAL A 86 -2.15 3.46 10.83
CA VAL A 86 -3.10 2.83 11.80
C VAL A 86 -2.75 3.06 13.30
N PRO A 87 -3.68 2.93 14.28
CA PRO A 87 -3.38 3.23 15.69
C PRO A 87 -2.58 2.16 16.45
N HIS A 88 -1.89 2.60 17.53
CA HIS A 88 -1.06 1.79 18.43
C HIS A 88 -1.61 0.40 18.78
N ASP A 89 -2.87 0.34 19.20
CA ASP A 89 -3.53 -0.87 19.72
C ASP A 89 -4.19 -1.72 18.63
N GLU A 90 -4.10 -1.32 17.36
CA GLU A 90 -4.57 -2.12 16.24
C GLU A 90 -3.72 -3.38 16.09
N ARG A 91 -4.38 -4.52 15.83
CA ARG A 91 -3.71 -5.82 15.85
C ARG A 91 -3.49 -6.35 14.45
N VAL A 92 -2.28 -6.81 14.19
CA VAL A 92 -1.79 -7.22 12.88
C VAL A 92 -1.31 -8.67 12.88
N VAL A 93 -1.51 -9.34 11.75
CA VAL A 93 -1.06 -10.72 11.53
C VAL A 93 0.36 -10.69 11.01
N VAL A 94 1.31 -11.23 11.77
CA VAL A 94 2.74 -11.20 11.43
C VAL A 94 3.38 -12.57 11.56
N ARG A 95 4.34 -12.88 10.69
CA ARG A 95 5.20 -14.06 10.77
C ARG A 95 6.63 -13.61 11.04
N ARG A 96 7.25 -14.18 12.08
CA ARG A 96 8.60 -13.83 12.53
C ARG A 96 9.46 -15.08 12.56
N ASN A 97 10.39 -15.18 11.60
CA ASN A 97 11.28 -16.32 11.42
C ASN A 97 10.49 -17.66 11.33
N GLY A 98 9.41 -17.67 10.55
CA GLY A 98 8.52 -18.81 10.36
C GLY A 98 7.36 -18.92 11.37
N THR A 99 7.54 -18.49 12.63
CA THR A 99 6.41 -18.48 13.61
C THR A 99 5.45 -17.33 13.30
N THR A 100 4.21 -17.65 12.93
CA THR A 100 3.09 -16.67 12.89
C THR A 100 2.55 -16.36 14.29
N ASP A 101 2.15 -15.10 14.48
CA ASP A 101 1.56 -14.57 15.72
C ASP A 101 0.58 -13.42 15.39
N ILE A 102 -0.21 -12.98 16.38
CA ILE A 102 -0.99 -11.73 16.28
C ILE A 102 -0.51 -10.78 17.38
N VAL A 103 -0.07 -9.59 16.99
CA VAL A 103 0.51 -8.57 17.90
C VAL A 103 -0.16 -7.22 17.70
N GLU A 104 -0.05 -6.35 18.69
CA GLU A 104 -0.38 -4.92 18.55
C GLU A 104 0.75 -4.24 17.77
N ILE A 105 0.40 -3.41 16.77
CA ILE A 105 1.39 -2.82 15.85
C ILE A 105 2.32 -1.84 16.56
N GLY A 106 1.80 -0.99 17.44
CA GLY A 106 2.59 0.02 18.15
C GLY A 106 3.75 -0.57 18.95
N PRO A 107 3.51 -1.53 19.86
CA PRO A 107 4.57 -2.20 20.61
C PRO A 107 5.59 -2.96 19.74
N LEU A 108 5.18 -3.51 18.60
CA LEU A 108 6.09 -4.18 17.65
C LEU A 108 7.03 -3.15 16.99
N VAL A 109 6.47 -2.06 16.46
CA VAL A 109 7.25 -1.03 15.78
C VAL A 109 8.15 -0.29 16.76
N ASP A 110 7.66 0.05 17.95
CA ASP A 110 8.48 0.65 19.02
C ASP A 110 9.66 -0.25 19.44
N GLU A 111 9.48 -1.58 19.48
CA GLU A 111 10.59 -2.53 19.73
C GLU A 111 11.63 -2.48 18.59
N ILE A 112 11.18 -2.46 17.34
CA ILE A 112 12.05 -2.43 16.16
C ILE A 112 12.84 -1.11 16.10
N LEU A 113 12.17 0.04 16.20
CA LEU A 113 12.80 1.37 16.18
C LEU A 113 13.77 1.56 17.36
N THR A 114 13.40 1.10 18.56
CA THR A 114 14.28 1.21 19.76
C THR A 114 15.51 0.29 19.68
N SER A 115 15.45 -0.82 18.92
CA SER A 115 16.52 -1.83 18.86
C SER A 115 17.44 -1.71 17.65
N ARG A 116 17.14 -0.82 16.71
CA ARG A 116 17.85 -0.66 15.42
C ARG A 116 18.26 0.79 15.17
N GLU A 117 18.84 1.03 13.99
CA GLU A 117 19.15 2.36 13.49
C GLU A 117 17.92 2.88 12.73
N SER A 118 17.23 3.86 13.32
CA SER A 118 16.11 4.57 12.71
C SER A 118 16.55 5.88 12.05
N ARG A 119 15.79 6.31 11.04
CA ARG A 119 15.88 7.63 10.41
C ARG A 119 14.67 8.47 10.80
N SER A 120 14.88 9.77 11.05
CA SER A 120 13.79 10.73 11.16
C SER A 120 13.66 11.54 9.89
N VAL A 121 12.43 11.66 9.39
CA VAL A 121 12.05 12.41 8.19
C VAL A 121 10.77 13.17 8.55
N ASP A 122 10.76 14.49 8.42
CA ASP A 122 9.59 15.37 8.63
C ASP A 122 8.66 15.00 9.81
N ASP A 123 9.23 14.99 11.02
CA ASP A 123 8.58 14.62 12.29
C ASP A 123 7.97 13.19 12.32
N HIS A 124 8.56 12.28 11.55
CA HIS A 124 8.29 10.83 11.57
C HIS A 124 9.56 10.05 11.97
N GLU A 125 9.40 8.79 12.38
CA GLU A 125 10.53 7.88 12.64
C GLU A 125 10.31 6.55 11.92
N VAL A 126 11.27 6.18 11.06
CA VAL A 126 11.21 5.02 10.16
C VAL A 126 12.46 4.16 10.37
N GLY A 127 12.33 2.83 10.30
CA GLY A 127 13.47 1.93 10.46
C GLY A 127 13.30 0.60 9.73
N LEU A 128 14.44 0.04 9.28
CA LEU A 128 14.48 -1.23 8.54
C LEU A 128 13.94 -2.39 9.40
N ALA A 129 12.99 -3.12 8.85
CA ALA A 129 12.38 -4.29 9.46
C ALA A 129 13.38 -5.47 9.60
N PRO A 130 13.17 -6.39 10.56
CA PRO A 130 14.06 -7.53 10.74
C PRO A 130 13.87 -8.62 9.69
N ASP A 131 14.98 -9.18 9.20
CA ASP A 131 15.03 -10.35 8.31
C ASP A 131 14.04 -11.44 8.76
N GLY A 132 13.10 -11.77 7.87
CA GLY A 132 12.05 -12.76 8.17
C GLY A 132 10.94 -12.24 9.10
N LEU A 133 10.70 -10.93 9.16
CA LEU A 133 9.38 -10.37 9.47
C LEU A 133 8.56 -10.32 8.18
N GLU A 134 7.37 -10.89 8.23
CA GLU A 134 6.43 -10.96 7.11
C GLU A 134 5.01 -10.67 7.61
N THR A 135 4.11 -10.28 6.71
CA THR A 135 2.66 -10.14 6.98
C THR A 135 1.84 -10.76 5.85
N LEU A 136 0.53 -10.96 6.08
CA LEU A 136 -0.41 -11.34 5.02
C LEU A 136 -0.75 -10.09 4.19
N SER A 137 -0.49 -10.18 2.90
CA SER A 137 -0.59 -9.11 1.92
C SER A 137 -1.45 -9.54 0.73
N LEU A 138 -2.13 -8.59 0.10
CA LEU A 138 -2.89 -8.79 -1.14
C LEU A 138 -1.98 -8.62 -2.36
N ASP A 139 -2.23 -9.40 -3.40
CA ASP A 139 -1.65 -9.22 -4.74
C ASP A 139 -2.71 -8.74 -5.75
N GLY A 140 -2.24 -8.18 -6.87
CA GLY A 140 -3.10 -7.67 -7.94
C GLY A 140 -3.96 -8.74 -8.64
N ASP A 141 -3.69 -10.02 -8.38
CA ASP A 141 -4.51 -11.15 -8.81
C ASP A 141 -5.68 -11.49 -7.86
N GLU A 142 -5.94 -10.60 -6.88
CA GLU A 142 -6.87 -10.80 -5.75
C GLU A 142 -6.46 -11.93 -4.78
N GLY A 143 -5.25 -12.48 -4.88
CA GLY A 143 -4.71 -13.52 -3.99
C GLY A 143 -4.08 -12.97 -2.70
N VAL A 144 -4.08 -13.78 -1.63
CA VAL A 144 -3.53 -13.40 -0.30
C VAL A 144 -2.30 -14.23 0.03
N ARG A 145 -1.15 -13.58 0.26
CA ARG A 145 0.16 -14.23 0.41
C ARG A 145 0.97 -13.65 1.58
N TRP A 146 1.89 -14.45 2.12
CA TRP A 146 2.92 -13.95 3.02
C TRP A 146 3.97 -13.17 2.23
N LYS A 147 4.28 -11.95 2.67
CA LYS A 147 5.31 -11.08 2.07
C LYS A 147 6.20 -10.46 3.13
N PRO A 148 7.47 -10.17 2.84
CA PRO A 148 8.37 -9.49 3.76
C PRO A 148 7.85 -8.08 4.08
N VAL A 149 8.04 -7.68 5.34
CA VAL A 149 8.00 -6.27 5.75
C VAL A 149 9.40 -5.71 5.55
N GLU A 150 9.53 -4.56 4.89
CA GLU A 150 10.82 -3.95 4.53
C GLU A 150 11.22 -2.84 5.51
N GLU A 151 10.29 -1.92 5.79
CA GLU A 151 10.43 -0.86 6.78
C GLU A 151 9.22 -0.86 7.73
N VAL A 152 9.38 -0.19 8.88
CA VAL A 152 8.30 0.13 9.81
C VAL A 152 8.39 1.61 10.18
N SER A 153 7.24 2.26 10.36
CA SER A 153 7.15 3.70 10.66
C SER A 153 6.27 4.01 11.87
N ARG A 154 6.55 5.13 12.52
CA ARG A 154 5.63 5.80 13.45
C ARG A 154 5.58 7.31 13.21
N HIS A 155 4.41 7.88 13.44
CA HIS A 155 4.06 9.27 13.20
C HIS A 155 3.25 9.81 14.39
N ASP A 156 3.32 11.11 14.67
CA ASP A 156 2.43 11.74 15.65
C ASP A 156 0.96 11.61 15.22
N ALA A 157 0.10 11.23 16.16
CA ALA A 157 -1.29 10.91 15.86
C ALA A 157 -2.18 12.16 15.73
N PRO A 158 -3.17 12.18 14.81
CA PRO A 158 -4.14 13.26 14.71
C PRO A 158 -5.12 13.26 15.91
N ASP A 159 -5.86 14.36 16.11
CA ASP A 159 -6.91 14.46 17.15
C ASP A 159 -8.04 13.41 16.97
N GLU A 160 -8.31 12.98 15.74
CA GLU A 160 -9.38 12.05 15.37
C GLU A 160 -8.91 11.02 14.32
N LEU A 161 -9.36 9.78 14.49
CA LEU A 161 -9.24 8.67 13.53
C LEU A 161 -10.60 8.39 12.87
N LEU A 162 -10.60 7.72 11.71
CA LEU A 162 -11.79 7.11 11.14
C LEU A 162 -11.93 5.67 11.64
N ARG A 163 -13.12 5.31 12.11
CA ARG A 163 -13.53 3.94 12.42
C ARG A 163 -14.52 3.47 11.35
N PHE A 164 -14.16 2.44 10.61
CA PHE A 164 -14.99 1.80 9.61
C PHE A 164 -15.67 0.57 10.24
N GLU A 165 -16.96 0.37 9.94
CA GLU A 165 -17.72 -0.83 10.27
C GLU A 165 -18.30 -1.42 8.98
N LEU A 166 -18.12 -2.72 8.77
CA LEU A 166 -18.44 -3.41 7.51
C LEU A 166 -19.70 -4.28 7.65
N GLU A 167 -20.39 -4.57 6.54
CA GLU A 167 -21.61 -5.40 6.46
C GLU A 167 -21.39 -6.84 7.02
N SER A 168 -20.14 -7.30 7.20
CA SER A 168 -19.82 -8.54 7.93
C SER A 168 -19.61 -8.41 9.45
N GLY A 169 -19.78 -7.23 10.06
CA GLY A 169 -19.55 -7.00 11.50
C GLY A 169 -18.07 -6.95 11.92
N ARG A 170 -17.18 -6.72 10.94
CA ARG A 170 -15.77 -6.38 11.16
C ARG A 170 -15.62 -4.87 11.29
N THR A 171 -14.57 -4.44 11.99
CA THR A 171 -14.23 -3.03 12.16
C THR A 171 -12.74 -2.80 12.00
N ILE A 172 -12.36 -1.62 11.53
CA ILE A 172 -10.97 -1.17 11.48
C ILE A 172 -10.89 0.33 11.81
N ARG A 173 -9.76 0.78 12.36
CA ARG A 173 -9.49 2.20 12.64
C ARG A 173 -8.22 2.62 11.93
N ALA A 174 -8.22 3.83 11.38
CA ALA A 174 -7.04 4.39 10.73
C ALA A 174 -7.08 5.93 10.69
N THR A 175 -6.01 6.57 10.22
CA THR A 175 -6.02 8.01 9.94
C THR A 175 -7.01 8.37 8.80
N LYS A 176 -7.34 9.65 8.68
CA LYS A 176 -8.25 10.18 7.63
C LYS A 176 -7.64 9.99 6.23
N ALA A 177 -6.44 10.53 6.05
CA ALA A 177 -5.46 9.96 5.13
C ALA A 177 -4.89 8.65 5.72
N HIS A 178 -5.65 7.55 5.64
CA HIS A 178 -5.08 6.20 5.59
C HIS A 178 -5.42 5.54 4.25
N SER A 179 -4.53 4.67 3.76
CA SER A 179 -4.66 4.06 2.46
C SER A 179 -5.42 2.75 2.58
N PHE A 180 -6.44 2.59 1.74
CA PHE A 180 -7.16 1.34 1.60
C PHE A 180 -7.06 0.86 0.17
N VAL A 181 -7.29 -0.43 -0.05
CA VAL A 181 -7.50 -1.00 -1.37
C VAL A 181 -8.99 -1.19 -1.63
N THR A 182 -9.41 -0.91 -2.86
CA THR A 182 -10.76 -1.20 -3.34
C THR A 182 -10.71 -1.75 -4.77
N ARG A 183 -11.82 -2.28 -5.26
CA ARG A 183 -11.92 -2.84 -6.61
C ARG A 183 -12.55 -1.81 -7.55
N ARG A 184 -11.87 -1.43 -8.64
CA ARG A 184 -12.43 -0.54 -9.70
C ARG A 184 -12.13 -1.15 -11.06
N ASP A 185 -13.16 -1.29 -11.89
CA ASP A 185 -13.12 -1.84 -13.25
C ASP A 185 -12.25 -3.11 -13.45
N ASN A 186 -12.39 -4.05 -12.51
CA ASN A 186 -11.63 -5.31 -12.35
C ASN A 186 -10.22 -5.25 -11.75
N GLU A 187 -9.65 -4.07 -11.54
CA GLU A 187 -8.35 -3.92 -10.90
C GLU A 187 -8.49 -3.67 -9.38
N VAL A 188 -7.46 -4.07 -8.63
CA VAL A 188 -7.26 -3.68 -7.23
C VAL A 188 -6.50 -2.36 -7.23
N VAL A 189 -7.09 -1.31 -6.65
CA VAL A 189 -6.54 0.06 -6.67
C VAL A 189 -6.55 0.70 -5.28
N PRO A 190 -5.57 1.55 -4.95
CA PRO A 190 -5.58 2.31 -3.70
C PRO A 190 -6.69 3.39 -3.72
N VAL A 191 -7.15 3.77 -2.52
CA VAL A 191 -8.15 4.80 -2.25
C VAL A 191 -7.93 5.35 -0.83
N THR A 192 -8.08 6.66 -0.61
CA THR A 192 -7.87 7.24 0.73
C THR A 192 -9.09 7.01 1.63
N GLY A 193 -8.88 7.05 2.95
CA GLY A 193 -9.94 6.94 3.95
C GLY A 193 -10.98 8.06 3.88
N ASP A 194 -10.61 9.26 3.41
CA ASP A 194 -11.52 10.38 3.19
C ASP A 194 -12.30 10.27 1.85
N ASP A 195 -11.80 9.49 0.86
CA ASP A 195 -12.51 9.18 -0.39
C ASP A 195 -13.56 8.06 -0.26
N LEU A 196 -13.56 7.32 0.86
CA LEU A 196 -14.46 6.18 1.07
C LEU A 196 -15.82 6.63 1.60
N GLU A 197 -16.91 6.21 0.95
CA GLU A 197 -18.27 6.41 1.45
C GLU A 197 -18.88 5.12 2.03
N ALA A 198 -19.94 5.29 2.83
CA ALA A 198 -20.75 4.19 3.39
C ALA A 198 -21.48 3.43 2.27
N GLY A 199 -20.78 2.47 1.68
CA GLY A 199 -21.27 1.62 0.61
C GLY A 199 -20.24 1.18 -0.42
N ASP A 200 -18.99 1.65 -0.30
CA ASP A 200 -17.82 1.13 -1.00
C ASP A 200 -17.32 -0.18 -0.38
N TRP A 201 -16.23 -0.73 -0.94
CA TRP A 201 -15.78 -2.10 -0.68
C TRP A 201 -14.33 -2.15 -0.20
N LEU A 202 -14.08 -2.90 0.87
CA LEU A 202 -12.74 -3.23 1.37
C LEU A 202 -12.49 -4.75 1.27
N PRO A 203 -11.27 -5.18 0.97
CA PRO A 203 -10.92 -6.60 0.93
C PRO A 203 -10.75 -7.15 2.35
N VAL A 204 -11.37 -8.31 2.58
CA VAL A 204 -11.25 -9.10 3.80
C VAL A 204 -10.74 -10.49 3.41
N VAL A 205 -9.79 -11.03 4.17
CA VAL A 205 -9.21 -12.35 3.89
C VAL A 205 -10.30 -13.44 3.95
N GLY A 206 -10.56 -14.06 2.80
CA GLY A 206 -11.49 -15.18 2.64
C GLY A 206 -10.80 -16.55 2.64
N SER A 207 -9.55 -16.60 2.18
CA SER A 207 -8.62 -17.72 2.28
C SER A 207 -7.17 -17.26 2.45
N TYR A 208 -6.31 -18.11 3.01
CA TYR A 208 -4.85 -17.97 3.03
C TYR A 208 -4.18 -19.31 3.42
N GLU A 209 -2.94 -19.53 2.94
CA GLU A 209 -2.13 -20.70 3.30
C GLU A 209 -1.14 -20.40 4.45
N SER A 210 -0.61 -21.45 5.09
CA SER A 210 0.38 -21.35 6.17
C SER A 210 1.33 -22.54 6.17
N ASP A 211 2.64 -22.27 6.17
CA ASP A 211 3.71 -23.24 6.35
C ASP A 211 3.71 -23.78 7.79
N GLY A 212 2.87 -24.78 8.05
CA GLY A 212 2.47 -25.20 9.39
C GLY A 212 3.59 -25.68 10.32
N ASP A 213 3.73 -25.03 11.48
CA ASP A 213 4.45 -25.57 12.65
C ASP A 213 3.74 -26.87 13.13
N ASP A 214 4.52 -27.95 13.32
CA ASP A 214 4.07 -29.25 13.88
C ASP A 214 4.19 -29.33 15.41
N GLU A 215 4.98 -28.45 16.04
CA GLU A 215 5.25 -28.47 17.49
C GLU A 215 5.49 -27.05 18.02
N VAL A 216 4.93 -26.71 19.20
CA VAL A 216 5.18 -25.42 19.87
C VAL A 216 6.16 -25.57 21.05
N ASP A 217 7.13 -24.65 21.15
CA ASP A 217 8.12 -24.63 22.23
C ASP A 217 7.51 -24.05 23.51
N LEU A 218 7.29 -24.88 24.54
CA LEU A 218 6.68 -24.42 25.79
C LEU A 218 7.54 -23.39 26.55
N ARG A 219 8.84 -23.23 26.23
CA ARG A 219 9.69 -22.18 26.83
C ARG A 219 9.29 -20.78 26.41
N LYS A 220 8.55 -20.61 25.30
CA LYS A 220 7.95 -19.33 24.89
C LYS A 220 6.91 -18.82 25.92
N TYR A 221 6.25 -19.73 26.64
CA TYR A 221 5.11 -19.44 27.54
C TYR A 221 5.40 -19.72 29.02
N LEU A 222 6.30 -20.66 29.31
CA LEU A 222 6.62 -21.14 30.65
C LEU A 222 8.12 -20.88 30.93
N PRO A 223 8.52 -19.75 31.56
CA PRO A 223 9.93 -19.39 31.67
C PRO A 223 10.72 -20.34 32.58
N ALA A 224 11.95 -20.67 32.17
CA ALA A 224 12.85 -21.56 32.92
C ALA A 224 13.34 -21.02 34.28
N THR A 225 12.95 -19.80 34.65
CA THR A 225 13.09 -19.24 36.01
C THR A 225 12.12 -19.89 37.00
N ASP A 226 10.97 -20.37 36.52
CA ASP A 226 9.83 -20.81 37.33
C ASP A 226 9.44 -22.27 37.02
N TYR A 227 9.73 -22.76 35.81
CA TYR A 227 9.47 -24.13 35.38
C TYR A 227 10.76 -24.93 35.17
N TRP A 228 10.64 -26.26 35.15
CA TRP A 228 11.77 -27.18 35.13
C TRP A 228 11.84 -27.97 33.83
N TYR A 229 12.92 -27.77 33.08
CA TYR A 229 13.18 -28.40 31.79
C TYR A 229 14.18 -29.55 31.95
N THR A 230 13.91 -30.71 31.36
CA THR A 230 14.80 -31.88 31.46
C THR A 230 15.90 -31.87 30.41
N SER A 231 15.72 -31.16 29.29
CA SER A 231 16.83 -30.80 28.40
C SER A 231 17.95 -30.06 29.14
N THR A 232 17.62 -29.07 29.96
CA THR A 232 18.61 -28.25 30.71
C THR A 232 19.30 -29.03 31.84
N LEU A 233 18.76 -30.17 32.27
CA LEU A 233 19.49 -31.15 33.09
C LEU A 233 20.58 -31.84 32.29
N ALA A 234 20.24 -32.37 31.12
CA ALA A 234 21.11 -33.23 30.32
C ALA A 234 22.40 -32.51 29.91
N ASP A 235 22.27 -31.34 29.27
CA ASP A 235 23.39 -30.55 28.74
C ASP A 235 24.31 -29.94 29.82
N GLY A 236 23.91 -29.99 31.09
CA GLY A 236 24.78 -29.73 32.23
C GLY A 236 25.15 -28.25 32.46
N GLY A 237 24.44 -27.31 31.85
CA GLY A 237 24.70 -25.88 31.96
C GLY A 237 23.46 -25.05 32.29
N VAL A 238 23.31 -24.66 33.56
CA VAL A 238 22.52 -23.48 33.97
C VAL A 238 23.17 -22.85 35.21
N ASP A 239 23.43 -21.53 35.17
CA ASP A 239 23.90 -20.76 36.34
C ASP A 239 22.77 -20.41 37.33
N THR A 240 21.51 -20.54 36.90
CA THR A 240 20.30 -20.22 37.66
C THR A 240 19.23 -21.27 37.45
N ALA A 241 18.63 -21.79 38.53
CA ALA A 241 17.48 -22.70 38.47
C ALA A 241 16.46 -22.34 39.56
N PRO A 242 15.15 -22.61 39.36
CA PRO A 242 14.10 -22.35 40.36
C PRO A 242 14.28 -23.08 41.71
N VAL A 243 15.16 -24.09 41.76
CA VAL A 243 15.29 -25.01 42.89
C VAL A 243 16.72 -25.09 43.40
N GLY A 244 16.88 -25.27 44.71
CA GLY A 244 18.20 -25.34 45.35
C GLY A 244 19.03 -26.55 44.90
N ALA A 245 20.36 -26.45 44.99
CA ALA A 245 21.29 -27.47 44.46
C ALA A 245 21.07 -28.92 44.97
N ASP A 246 20.41 -29.12 46.12
CA ASP A 246 19.98 -30.44 46.59
C ASP A 246 18.75 -30.98 45.83
N GLN A 247 17.76 -30.14 45.52
CA GLN A 247 16.64 -30.53 44.65
C GLN A 247 17.10 -30.74 43.20
N LEU A 248 18.05 -29.92 42.72
CA LEU A 248 18.65 -30.07 41.39
C LEU A 248 19.31 -31.45 41.23
N ARG A 249 20.04 -31.91 42.26
CA ARG A 249 20.57 -33.28 42.32
C ARG A 249 19.46 -34.32 42.32
N ASN A 250 18.47 -34.20 43.20
CA ASN A 250 17.38 -35.18 43.29
C ASN A 250 16.57 -35.30 41.99
N LYS A 251 16.34 -34.20 41.25
CA LYS A 251 15.68 -34.25 39.93
C LYS A 251 16.59 -34.87 38.86
N ARG A 252 17.92 -34.66 38.91
CA ARG A 252 18.87 -35.35 38.03
C ARG A 252 18.94 -36.85 38.32
N ASP A 253 19.05 -37.24 39.59
CA ASP A 253 19.09 -38.63 40.03
C ASP A 253 17.79 -39.38 39.64
N ALA A 254 16.65 -38.68 39.56
CA ALA A 254 15.36 -39.22 39.09
C ALA A 254 15.30 -39.38 37.56
N LEU A 255 15.82 -38.41 36.79
CA LEU A 255 15.96 -38.53 35.33
C LEU A 255 16.93 -39.67 34.95
N ASP A 256 18.10 -39.73 35.60
CA ASP A 256 19.09 -40.82 35.45
C ASP A 256 18.52 -42.21 35.86
N ALA A 257 17.40 -42.26 36.59
CA ALA A 257 16.71 -43.48 36.98
C ALA A 257 15.53 -43.86 36.07
N GLY A 258 15.05 -42.95 35.22
CA GLY A 258 13.79 -43.10 34.47
C GLY A 258 12.52 -42.93 35.33
N ASP A 259 12.61 -42.19 36.44
CA ASP A 259 11.45 -41.74 37.24
C ASP A 259 10.91 -40.38 36.74
N LEU A 260 11.56 -39.78 35.74
CA LEU A 260 11.14 -38.61 34.96
C LEU A 260 11.47 -38.86 33.48
N ASP A 261 10.69 -38.25 32.60
CA ASP A 261 10.81 -38.34 31.15
C ASP A 261 11.84 -37.34 30.60
N GLU A 262 12.50 -37.69 29.51
CA GLU A 262 13.39 -36.78 28.77
C GLU A 262 12.57 -35.77 27.94
N GLU A 263 13.17 -34.65 27.55
CA GLU A 263 12.56 -33.58 26.73
C GLU A 263 11.17 -33.12 27.21
N THR A 264 10.95 -33.15 28.52
CA THR A 264 9.67 -32.87 29.22
C THR A 264 9.82 -31.76 30.27
N VAL A 265 8.86 -30.84 30.33
CA VAL A 265 8.78 -29.75 31.32
C VAL A 265 7.87 -30.10 32.50
N TYR A 266 8.34 -29.80 33.71
CA TYR A 266 7.66 -30.08 34.99
C TYR A 266 7.57 -28.83 35.87
N PRO A 267 6.61 -28.75 36.81
CA PRO A 267 6.54 -27.63 37.74
C PRO A 267 7.59 -27.78 38.86
N THR A 268 7.85 -26.71 39.61
CA THR A 268 8.92 -26.70 40.65
C THR A 268 8.83 -27.89 41.62
N GLY A 269 7.63 -28.18 42.13
CA GLY A 269 7.36 -29.19 43.16
C GLY A 269 6.51 -30.40 42.73
N GLY A 270 6.24 -30.59 41.44
CA GLY A 270 5.43 -31.71 40.92
C GLY A 270 6.20 -32.68 40.02
N THR A 271 5.53 -33.78 39.65
CA THR A 271 6.08 -34.91 38.88
C THR A 271 5.21 -35.29 37.67
N VAL A 272 4.26 -34.44 37.29
CA VAL A 272 3.48 -34.54 36.04
C VAL A 272 3.91 -33.36 35.18
N GLY A 273 4.18 -33.62 33.90
CA GLY A 273 4.73 -32.65 32.96
C GLY A 273 4.03 -32.71 31.61
N LEU A 274 4.54 -31.94 30.66
CA LEU A 274 4.23 -32.05 29.22
C LEU A 274 5.53 -32.01 28.42
N PRO A 275 5.58 -32.58 27.20
CA PRO A 275 6.73 -32.43 26.31
C PRO A 275 7.14 -30.96 26.11
N GLU A 276 8.45 -30.67 26.12
CA GLU A 276 8.99 -29.32 25.89
C GLU A 276 8.66 -28.80 24.49
N ARG A 277 8.58 -29.73 23.53
CA ARG A 277 7.95 -29.60 22.21
C ARG A 277 6.51 -30.11 22.30
N PHE A 278 5.55 -29.23 22.44
CA PHE A 278 4.14 -29.62 22.58
C PHE A 278 3.51 -29.82 21.19
N PRO A 279 3.01 -31.02 20.85
CA PRO A 279 2.68 -31.39 19.47
C PRO A 279 1.35 -30.80 18.99
N LEU A 280 1.36 -30.28 17.77
CA LEU A 280 0.23 -29.63 17.11
C LEU A 280 -0.43 -30.62 16.14
N ASP A 281 -1.51 -31.28 16.57
CA ASP A 281 -2.25 -32.28 15.80
C ASP A 281 -3.75 -32.25 16.11
N ALA A 282 -4.55 -33.11 15.47
CA ALA A 282 -6.02 -33.09 15.60
C ALA A 282 -6.50 -33.20 17.05
N ASP A 283 -5.89 -34.06 17.87
CA ASP A 283 -6.34 -34.34 19.24
C ASP A 283 -5.95 -33.20 20.18
N THR A 284 -4.72 -32.68 20.05
CA THR A 284 -4.29 -31.49 20.80
C THR A 284 -5.12 -30.27 20.41
N GLY A 285 -5.37 -30.07 19.12
CA GLY A 285 -6.24 -29.03 18.59
C GLY A 285 -7.65 -29.14 19.17
N PHE A 286 -8.27 -30.32 19.08
CA PHE A 286 -9.62 -30.58 19.60
C PHE A 286 -9.73 -30.24 21.09
N PHE A 287 -8.75 -30.63 21.92
CA PHE A 287 -8.74 -30.29 23.33
C PHE A 287 -8.63 -28.76 23.57
N VAL A 288 -7.74 -28.07 22.86
CA VAL A 288 -7.61 -26.60 22.96
C VAL A 288 -8.90 -25.91 22.53
N GLY A 289 -9.50 -26.32 21.40
CA GLY A 289 -10.77 -25.78 20.91
C GLY A 289 -11.94 -26.01 21.86
N ALA A 290 -12.08 -27.23 22.36
CA ALA A 290 -13.09 -27.59 23.35
C ALA A 290 -12.92 -26.78 24.65
N TRP A 291 -11.67 -26.51 25.06
CA TRP A 291 -11.40 -25.61 26.18
C TRP A 291 -11.73 -24.15 25.84
N LEU A 292 -11.44 -23.67 24.62
CA LEU A 292 -11.80 -22.30 24.19
C LEU A 292 -13.31 -22.07 24.25
N ALA A 293 -14.11 -23.08 23.91
CA ALA A 293 -15.55 -23.10 24.11
C ALA A 293 -15.92 -23.21 25.62
N GLU A 294 -16.09 -24.43 26.13
CA GLU A 294 -16.71 -24.71 27.44
C GLU A 294 -15.69 -24.93 28.58
N GLY A 295 -14.43 -24.58 28.34
CA GLY A 295 -13.34 -24.75 29.30
C GLY A 295 -13.24 -23.67 30.39
N SER A 296 -12.65 -24.06 31.52
CA SER A 296 -12.24 -23.21 32.64
C SER A 296 -10.91 -23.70 33.25
N LEU A 297 -10.25 -22.86 34.05
CA LEU A 297 -8.91 -23.11 34.60
C LEU A 297 -8.84 -22.96 36.12
N THR A 298 -7.87 -23.65 36.71
CA THR A 298 -7.38 -23.45 38.09
C THR A 298 -5.87 -23.63 38.11
N ASP A 299 -5.22 -23.44 39.25
CA ASP A 299 -3.76 -23.60 39.42
C ASP A 299 -3.27 -25.06 39.23
N HIS A 300 -4.19 -26.04 39.17
CA HIS A 300 -3.89 -27.48 39.27
C HIS A 300 -4.61 -28.36 38.23
N TYR A 301 -5.73 -27.90 37.67
CA TYR A 301 -6.49 -28.65 36.66
C TYR A 301 -7.19 -27.74 35.66
N VAL A 302 -7.39 -28.29 34.47
CA VAL A 302 -8.28 -27.78 33.42
C VAL A 302 -9.63 -28.49 33.56
N SER A 303 -10.74 -27.79 33.36
CA SER A 303 -12.09 -28.39 33.36
C SER A 303 -12.81 -28.01 32.08
N VAL A 304 -13.41 -28.99 31.40
CA VAL A 304 -14.27 -28.78 30.22
C VAL A 304 -15.62 -29.43 30.50
N SER A 305 -16.72 -28.72 30.22
CA SER A 305 -18.06 -29.09 30.72
C SER A 305 -19.07 -29.29 29.58
N ASN A 306 -19.19 -30.52 29.05
CA ASN A 306 -20.09 -30.89 27.95
C ASN A 306 -20.76 -32.26 28.21
N VAL A 307 -21.98 -32.45 27.71
CA VAL A 307 -22.80 -33.65 27.96
C VAL A 307 -22.71 -34.75 26.89
N ASP A 308 -22.13 -34.47 25.72
CA ASP A 308 -21.99 -35.44 24.63
C ASP A 308 -20.83 -36.43 24.90
N GLU A 309 -21.12 -37.72 24.75
CA GLU A 309 -20.17 -38.81 25.05
C GLU A 309 -18.97 -38.80 24.08
N THR A 310 -19.19 -38.45 22.81
CA THR A 310 -18.15 -38.31 21.76
C THR A 310 -17.21 -37.15 22.05
N PHE A 311 -17.78 -36.02 22.50
CA PHE A 311 -17.01 -34.84 22.87
C PHE A 311 -16.14 -35.13 24.10
N GLN A 312 -16.71 -35.76 25.13
CA GLN A 312 -15.97 -36.19 26.32
C GLN A 312 -14.85 -37.18 25.98
N ASP A 313 -15.08 -38.12 25.07
CA ASP A 313 -14.07 -39.10 24.64
C ASP A 313 -12.85 -38.42 23.98
N GLY A 314 -13.02 -37.30 23.27
CA GLY A 314 -11.89 -36.49 22.78
C GLY A 314 -11.06 -35.88 23.92
N ILE A 315 -11.72 -35.40 24.99
CA ILE A 315 -11.03 -34.89 26.19
C ILE A 315 -10.31 -36.01 26.95
N ARG A 316 -10.91 -37.21 27.02
CA ARG A 316 -10.28 -38.40 27.60
C ARG A 316 -9.07 -38.85 26.80
N ALA A 317 -9.18 -38.93 25.47
CA ALA A 317 -8.08 -39.32 24.58
C ALA A 317 -6.87 -38.38 24.71
N PHE A 318 -7.10 -37.07 24.75
CA PHE A 318 -6.04 -36.09 25.04
C PHE A 318 -5.39 -36.34 26.41
N ALA A 319 -6.18 -36.53 27.46
CA ALA A 319 -5.66 -36.72 28.81
C ALA A 319 -4.85 -38.03 28.95
N ASP A 320 -5.39 -39.15 28.46
CA ASP A 320 -4.74 -40.47 28.46
C ASP A 320 -3.42 -40.45 27.67
N ARG A 321 -3.35 -39.68 26.57
CA ARG A 321 -2.14 -39.53 25.73
C ARG A 321 -0.95 -38.90 26.46
N PHE A 322 -1.20 -38.00 27.40
CA PHE A 322 -0.17 -37.30 28.18
C PHE A 322 -0.10 -37.81 29.63
N ASP A 323 -0.62 -39.02 29.90
CA ASP A 323 -0.70 -39.65 31.24
C ASP A 323 -1.36 -38.74 32.33
N LEU A 324 -2.22 -37.82 31.91
CA LEU A 324 -2.89 -36.84 32.78
C LEU A 324 -4.11 -37.46 33.43
N SER A 325 -4.08 -37.60 34.76
CA SER A 325 -5.23 -38.11 35.52
C SER A 325 -6.49 -37.26 35.30
N VAL A 326 -7.64 -37.91 35.09
CA VAL A 326 -8.95 -37.26 34.90
C VAL A 326 -9.85 -37.47 36.13
N ASN A 327 -10.61 -36.45 36.52
CA ASN A 327 -11.73 -36.54 37.47
C ASN A 327 -13.03 -36.07 36.80
N GLU A 328 -14.08 -36.89 36.83
CA GLU A 328 -15.37 -36.60 36.20
C GLU A 328 -16.45 -36.27 37.25
N TYR A 329 -17.33 -35.30 36.95
CA TYR A 329 -18.39 -34.85 37.86
C TYR A 329 -19.72 -34.64 37.15
N GLU A 330 -20.73 -35.45 37.49
CA GLU A 330 -22.12 -35.20 37.09
C GLU A 330 -22.82 -34.22 38.03
N ASN A 331 -23.62 -33.30 37.49
CA ASN A 331 -24.34 -32.30 38.26
C ASN A 331 -25.80 -32.11 37.81
N ASP A 332 -26.73 -32.74 38.53
CA ASP A 332 -28.18 -32.64 38.31
C ASP A 332 -28.84 -31.40 38.97
N SER A 333 -28.07 -30.44 39.50
CA SER A 333 -28.63 -29.32 40.28
C SER A 333 -29.01 -28.06 39.47
N GLY A 334 -28.78 -28.07 38.16
CA GLY A 334 -29.10 -26.96 37.24
C GLY A 334 -30.47 -27.07 36.56
N PHE A 335 -30.66 -26.26 35.51
CA PHE A 335 -31.83 -26.38 34.59
C PHE A 335 -31.69 -27.54 33.60
N ALA A 336 -30.46 -28.01 33.38
CA ALA A 336 -30.08 -29.20 32.63
C ALA A 336 -29.05 -30.01 33.46
N ARG A 337 -28.76 -31.24 33.02
CA ARG A 337 -27.66 -32.06 33.56
C ARG A 337 -26.33 -31.47 33.10
N GLY A 338 -25.44 -31.13 34.02
CA GLY A 338 -24.05 -30.78 33.71
C GLY A 338 -23.13 -31.99 33.85
N TYR A 339 -22.02 -32.00 33.11
CA TYR A 339 -20.99 -33.02 33.19
C TYR A 339 -19.62 -32.37 33.01
N ASP A 340 -18.78 -32.34 34.06
CA ASP A 340 -17.43 -31.75 34.02
C ASP A 340 -16.38 -32.85 33.84
N VAL A 341 -15.52 -32.74 32.83
CA VAL A 341 -14.29 -33.53 32.68
C VAL A 341 -13.11 -32.68 33.16
N ARG A 342 -12.40 -33.11 34.21
CA ARG A 342 -11.29 -32.35 34.80
C ARG A 342 -9.96 -33.05 34.62
N VAL A 343 -9.12 -32.51 33.74
CA VAL A 343 -7.76 -32.97 33.44
C VAL A 343 -6.80 -32.31 34.43
N ASN A 344 -6.19 -33.10 35.30
CA ASN A 344 -5.30 -32.57 36.35
C ASN A 344 -3.86 -32.46 35.82
N GLY A 345 -3.32 -31.24 35.81
CA GLY A 345 -1.99 -30.94 35.30
C GLY A 345 -1.69 -29.44 35.38
N THR A 346 -0.82 -29.03 36.30
CA THR A 346 -0.42 -27.63 36.48
C THR A 346 0.22 -27.06 35.22
N ILE A 347 1.14 -27.78 34.56
CA ILE A 347 1.77 -27.33 33.30
C ILE A 347 0.75 -27.06 32.20
N LEU A 348 -0.24 -27.93 32.04
CA LEU A 348 -1.31 -27.74 31.06
C LEU A 348 -2.17 -26.51 31.39
N ALA A 349 -2.55 -26.34 32.66
CA ALA A 349 -3.37 -25.22 33.09
C ALA A 349 -2.62 -23.86 33.03
N ASP A 350 -1.31 -23.87 33.28
CA ASP A 350 -0.45 -22.71 33.19
C ASP A 350 -0.14 -22.35 31.73
N PHE A 351 0.08 -23.34 30.86
CA PHE A 351 0.25 -23.14 29.42
C PHE A 351 -1.02 -22.58 28.77
N LEU A 352 -2.20 -23.16 29.03
CA LEU A 352 -3.46 -22.61 28.52
C LEU A 352 -3.72 -21.18 29.03
N ARG A 353 -3.32 -20.86 30.26
CA ARG A 353 -3.42 -19.48 30.77
C ARG A 353 -2.46 -18.53 30.03
N ALA A 354 -1.22 -18.94 29.82
CA ALA A 354 -0.19 -18.12 29.19
C ALA A 354 -0.38 -17.96 27.66
N ALA A 355 -0.96 -18.95 26.98
CA ALA A 355 -1.12 -18.94 25.52
C ALA A 355 -2.55 -18.59 25.06
N CYS A 356 -3.58 -18.95 25.84
CA CYS A 356 -4.98 -18.85 25.41
C CYS A 356 -5.83 -17.88 26.26
N THR A 357 -5.22 -17.08 27.15
CA THR A 357 -5.92 -15.99 27.87
C THR A 357 -5.15 -14.68 27.90
N GLU A 358 -5.90 -13.58 27.85
CA GLU A 358 -5.42 -12.19 27.85
C GLU A 358 -6.51 -11.33 28.51
N ASP A 359 -6.15 -10.42 29.42
CA ASP A 359 -7.10 -9.58 30.20
C ASP A 359 -8.27 -10.37 30.83
N GLU A 360 -7.96 -11.54 31.42
CA GLU A 360 -8.90 -12.54 31.95
C GLU A 360 -9.92 -13.12 30.94
N ARG A 361 -9.86 -12.72 29.67
CA ARG A 361 -10.65 -13.28 28.55
C ARG A 361 -9.90 -14.41 27.85
N LYS A 362 -10.64 -15.27 27.14
CA LYS A 362 -10.06 -16.27 26.24
C LYS A 362 -9.68 -15.63 24.90
N ILE A 363 -8.61 -16.11 24.28
CA ILE A 363 -8.17 -15.75 22.91
C ILE A 363 -7.76 -17.01 22.15
N VAL A 364 -7.75 -16.96 20.82
CA VAL A 364 -7.03 -17.96 20.02
C VAL A 364 -5.53 -17.80 20.33
N PRO A 365 -4.79 -18.87 20.66
CA PRO A 365 -3.36 -18.76 20.90
C PRO A 365 -2.60 -18.41 19.62
N GLY A 366 -1.66 -17.47 19.68
CA GLY A 366 -0.96 -16.92 18.51
C GLY A 366 -0.34 -17.97 17.58
N PHE A 367 0.26 -19.03 18.15
CA PHE A 367 0.84 -20.12 17.35
C PHE A 367 -0.19 -20.86 16.48
N ALA A 368 -1.50 -20.81 16.78
CA ALA A 368 -2.53 -21.47 15.98
C ALA A 368 -2.65 -20.88 14.56
N PHE A 369 -2.33 -19.60 14.36
CA PHE A 369 -2.35 -18.98 13.04
C PHE A 369 -1.24 -19.54 12.13
N GLY A 370 -0.12 -19.97 12.71
CA GLY A 370 1.02 -20.60 12.03
C GLY A 370 1.10 -22.12 12.15
N ALA A 371 0.18 -22.77 12.88
CA ALA A 371 0.19 -24.21 13.09
C ALA A 371 -0.23 -24.98 11.83
N ASN A 372 0.07 -26.28 11.77
CA ASN A 372 -0.44 -27.14 10.70
C ASN A 372 -1.99 -27.24 10.66
N ASP A 373 -2.51 -27.57 9.48
CA ASP A 373 -3.95 -27.73 9.24
C ASP A 373 -4.63 -28.79 10.12
N GLU A 374 -3.89 -29.78 10.61
CA GLU A 374 -4.45 -30.83 11.44
C GLU A 374 -4.84 -30.29 12.82
N PHE A 375 -3.93 -29.53 13.44
CA PHE A 375 -4.18 -28.80 14.67
C PHE A 375 -5.32 -27.78 14.53
N VAL A 376 -5.28 -26.93 13.49
CA VAL A 376 -6.30 -25.87 13.32
C VAL A 376 -7.68 -26.46 13.05
N ARG A 377 -7.76 -27.52 12.22
CA ARG A 377 -9.01 -28.28 12.02
C ARG A 377 -9.51 -28.89 13.33
N GLY A 378 -8.62 -29.46 14.13
CA GLY A 378 -8.93 -29.96 15.47
C GLY A 378 -9.52 -28.86 16.36
N LEU A 379 -8.86 -27.70 16.45
CA LEU A 379 -9.25 -26.56 17.25
C LEU A 379 -10.64 -26.02 16.85
N LEU A 380 -10.87 -25.80 15.56
CA LEU A 380 -12.18 -25.35 15.07
C LEU A 380 -13.26 -26.40 15.37
N ARG A 381 -12.99 -27.68 15.11
CA ARG A 381 -13.94 -28.77 15.38
C ARG A 381 -14.28 -28.88 16.87
N GLY A 382 -13.30 -28.78 17.76
CA GLY A 382 -13.49 -28.78 19.21
C GLY A 382 -14.29 -27.57 19.69
N TYR A 383 -13.95 -26.37 19.19
CA TYR A 383 -14.64 -25.13 19.54
C TYR A 383 -16.11 -25.15 19.12
N PHE A 384 -16.42 -25.48 17.86
CA PHE A 384 -17.80 -25.54 17.38
C PHE A 384 -18.60 -26.72 17.94
N SER A 385 -17.97 -27.82 18.35
CA SER A 385 -18.68 -28.91 19.03
C SER A 385 -19.03 -28.56 20.49
N GLY A 386 -18.32 -27.59 21.10
CA GLY A 386 -18.57 -27.09 22.45
C GLY A 386 -19.57 -25.93 22.48
N ASP A 387 -19.30 -24.85 21.76
CA ASP A 387 -20.15 -23.63 21.77
C ASP A 387 -21.03 -23.47 20.51
N GLY A 388 -20.71 -24.18 19.43
CA GLY A 388 -21.39 -24.00 18.14
C GLY A 388 -22.83 -24.51 18.10
N ASN A 389 -23.75 -23.70 17.59
CA ASN A 389 -25.16 -24.03 17.34
C ASN A 389 -25.39 -24.22 15.82
N VAL A 390 -25.87 -25.38 15.40
CA VAL A 390 -26.38 -25.61 14.03
C VAL A 390 -27.80 -25.04 13.89
N ALA A 391 -28.09 -24.42 12.74
CA ALA A 391 -29.43 -23.97 12.35
C ALA A 391 -29.67 -24.28 10.87
N GLU A 392 -30.94 -24.30 10.43
CA GLU A 392 -31.42 -24.62 9.06
C GLU A 392 -30.69 -23.92 7.89
N SER A 393 -29.86 -22.90 8.17
CA SER A 393 -29.11 -22.12 7.17
C SER A 393 -27.87 -21.40 7.73
N ALA A 394 -27.29 -21.86 8.85
CA ALA A 394 -26.06 -21.31 9.41
C ALA A 394 -25.47 -22.22 10.51
N VAL A 395 -24.14 -22.21 10.66
CA VAL A 395 -23.49 -22.51 11.95
C VAL A 395 -23.22 -21.19 12.67
N ARG A 396 -23.35 -21.16 14.00
CA ARG A 396 -23.03 -19.98 14.83
C ARG A 396 -22.27 -20.36 16.09
N SER A 397 -21.51 -19.43 16.65
CA SER A 397 -20.99 -19.48 18.03
C SER A 397 -21.10 -18.09 18.68
N SER A 398 -20.82 -17.97 19.97
CA SER A 398 -20.92 -16.71 20.71
C SER A 398 -19.87 -16.58 21.81
N SER A 399 -19.24 -15.41 21.94
CA SER A 399 -18.27 -15.15 22.99
C SER A 399 -18.42 -13.77 23.61
N THR A 400 -17.99 -13.64 24.86
CA THR A 400 -17.73 -12.34 25.53
C THR A 400 -16.30 -11.83 25.27
N SER A 401 -15.59 -12.46 24.33
CA SER A 401 -14.27 -12.06 23.85
C SER A 401 -14.27 -11.88 22.34
N ASP A 402 -14.30 -10.63 21.91
CA ASP A 402 -14.16 -10.18 20.52
C ASP A 402 -12.93 -10.78 19.85
N ARG A 403 -11.77 -10.73 20.53
CA ARG A 403 -10.50 -11.30 20.07
C ARG A 403 -10.59 -12.82 19.82
N LEU A 404 -11.43 -13.55 20.57
CA LEU A 404 -11.69 -14.97 20.27
C LEU A 404 -12.54 -15.13 19.01
N THR A 405 -13.61 -14.33 18.83
CA THR A 405 -14.44 -14.42 17.62
C THR A 405 -13.72 -13.99 16.34
N ALA A 406 -12.92 -12.91 16.39
CA ALA A 406 -12.09 -12.49 15.26
C ALA A 406 -11.04 -13.55 14.91
N GLY A 407 -10.31 -14.08 15.92
CA GLY A 407 -9.34 -15.14 15.72
C GLY A 407 -9.94 -16.43 15.15
N ILE A 408 -11.12 -16.87 15.62
CA ILE A 408 -11.81 -18.03 15.04
C ILE A 408 -12.29 -17.73 13.61
N ALA A 409 -12.77 -16.52 13.31
CA ALA A 409 -13.15 -16.13 11.94
C ALA A 409 -11.96 -16.15 10.98
N LEU A 410 -10.78 -15.72 11.43
CA LEU A 410 -9.54 -15.77 10.65
C LEU A 410 -9.01 -17.22 10.49
N LEU A 411 -9.12 -18.07 11.52
CA LEU A 411 -8.76 -19.50 11.38
C LEU A 411 -9.72 -20.26 10.46
N LEU A 412 -10.98 -19.82 10.32
CA LEU A 412 -11.93 -20.41 9.36
C LEU A 412 -11.58 -20.08 7.90
N ALA A 413 -10.96 -18.93 7.63
CA ALA A 413 -10.51 -18.55 6.29
C ALA A 413 -9.52 -19.57 5.70
N ARG A 414 -8.60 -20.13 6.50
CA ARG A 414 -7.68 -21.23 6.09
C ARG A 414 -8.38 -22.48 5.53
N PHE A 415 -9.70 -22.59 5.64
CA PHE A 415 -10.49 -23.68 5.08
C PHE A 415 -11.55 -23.21 4.06
N ASP A 416 -11.41 -22.03 3.44
CA ASP A 416 -12.41 -21.39 2.56
C ASP A 416 -13.79 -21.21 3.24
N VAL A 417 -13.80 -21.03 4.57
CA VAL A 417 -15.02 -20.79 5.36
C VAL A 417 -15.05 -19.32 5.80
N TYR A 418 -15.65 -18.46 4.98
CA TYR A 418 -15.90 -17.08 5.41
C TYR A 418 -16.97 -17.04 6.51
N ALA A 419 -16.74 -16.21 7.52
CA ALA A 419 -17.66 -15.98 8.63
C ALA A 419 -17.94 -14.48 8.81
N THR A 420 -19.19 -14.16 9.16
CA THR A 420 -19.64 -12.81 9.55
C THR A 420 -19.75 -12.74 11.07
N LEU A 421 -19.35 -11.63 11.66
CA LEU A 421 -19.52 -11.28 13.06
C LEU A 421 -20.80 -10.46 13.28
N GLY A 422 -21.08 -10.09 14.53
CA GLY A 422 -22.17 -9.19 14.93
C GLY A 422 -22.53 -9.34 16.40
N GLU A 423 -23.15 -8.34 17.04
CA GLU A 423 -23.42 -8.37 18.48
C GLU A 423 -24.83 -8.89 18.84
N GLN A 424 -24.94 -9.69 19.91
CA GLN A 424 -26.21 -10.01 20.56
C GLN A 424 -26.04 -10.10 22.08
N ASP A 425 -26.90 -9.42 22.85
CA ASP A 425 -26.97 -9.49 24.31
C ASP A 425 -25.62 -9.25 25.03
N ALA A 426 -24.81 -8.29 24.53
CA ALA A 426 -23.44 -7.99 24.97
C ALA A 426 -22.44 -9.16 24.84
N SER A 427 -22.64 -10.01 23.84
CA SER A 427 -21.70 -11.03 23.36
C SER A 427 -21.51 -10.88 21.84
N ARG A 428 -20.28 -11.01 21.35
CA ARG A 428 -20.02 -11.05 19.91
C ARG A 428 -20.33 -12.44 19.39
N THR A 429 -21.14 -12.50 18.35
CA THR A 429 -21.58 -13.73 17.69
C THR A 429 -20.80 -13.90 16.40
N LEU A 430 -20.39 -15.13 16.13
CA LEU A 430 -19.80 -15.54 14.86
C LEU A 430 -20.82 -16.38 14.11
N ARG A 431 -20.95 -16.15 12.80
CA ARG A 431 -21.87 -16.88 11.92
C ARG A 431 -21.17 -17.32 10.64
N VAL A 432 -21.18 -18.62 10.39
CA VAL A 432 -20.93 -19.20 9.06
C VAL A 432 -22.21 -19.04 8.22
N PRO A 433 -22.19 -18.31 7.09
CA PRO A 433 -23.36 -18.15 6.21
C PRO A 433 -23.74 -19.46 5.51
N LYS A 434 -25.00 -19.61 5.06
CA LYS A 434 -25.51 -20.86 4.46
C LYS A 434 -24.57 -21.45 3.41
N LYS A 435 -23.99 -20.62 2.53
CA LYS A 435 -23.04 -21.04 1.48
C LYS A 435 -21.86 -21.87 2.04
N HIS A 436 -21.25 -21.44 3.14
CA HIS A 436 -20.04 -22.07 3.66
C HIS A 436 -20.32 -23.21 4.65
N VAL A 437 -21.59 -23.50 4.99
CA VAL A 437 -21.93 -24.62 5.91
C VAL A 437 -21.57 -25.98 5.33
N GLN A 438 -21.71 -26.19 4.01
CA GLN A 438 -21.25 -27.41 3.34
C GLN A 438 -19.72 -27.53 3.41
N CYS A 439 -19.00 -26.45 3.03
CA CYS A 439 -17.53 -26.39 3.11
C CYS A 439 -17.01 -26.65 4.54
N PHE A 440 -17.67 -26.05 5.54
CA PHE A 440 -17.39 -26.26 6.95
C PHE A 440 -17.62 -27.72 7.38
N ALA A 441 -18.70 -28.37 6.95
CA ALA A 441 -18.96 -29.78 7.22
C ALA A 441 -17.88 -30.70 6.61
N ASP A 442 -17.55 -30.48 5.33
CA ASP A 442 -16.58 -31.32 4.61
C ASP A 442 -15.13 -31.16 5.10
N ARG A 443 -14.74 -29.96 5.57
CA ARG A 443 -13.34 -29.64 5.92
C ARG A 443 -13.03 -29.63 7.42
N ILE A 444 -14.02 -29.38 8.27
CA ILE A 444 -13.87 -29.21 9.74
C ILE A 444 -14.81 -30.13 10.50
N GLY A 445 -16.11 -30.05 10.21
CA GLY A 445 -17.17 -30.82 10.87
C GLY A 445 -17.37 -30.49 12.35
N MET A 446 -18.10 -31.35 13.04
CA MET A 446 -18.29 -31.36 14.50
C MET A 446 -18.17 -32.80 15.04
N VAL A 447 -18.48 -33.02 16.32
CA VAL A 447 -18.69 -34.35 16.92
C VAL A 447 -20.07 -34.47 17.57
N GLY A 448 -20.52 -35.70 17.83
CA GLY A 448 -21.74 -35.96 18.59
C GLY A 448 -23.03 -35.56 17.87
N GLU A 449 -24.08 -35.28 18.65
CA GLU A 449 -25.41 -34.90 18.13
C GLU A 449 -25.35 -33.67 17.19
N ARG A 450 -24.44 -32.71 17.46
CA ARG A 450 -24.22 -31.53 16.60
C ARG A 450 -23.56 -31.87 15.26
N GLY A 451 -22.81 -32.96 15.18
CA GLY A 451 -22.30 -33.51 13.92
C GLY A 451 -23.41 -34.06 13.04
N ASP A 452 -24.30 -34.88 13.61
CA ASP A 452 -25.48 -35.39 12.91
C ASP A 452 -26.42 -34.25 12.44
N GLU A 453 -26.58 -33.19 13.25
CA GLU A 453 -27.32 -31.98 12.87
C GLU A 453 -26.64 -31.21 11.72
N LEU A 454 -25.30 -31.08 11.75
CA LEU A 454 -24.53 -30.39 10.72
C LEU A 454 -24.61 -31.12 9.37
N ASP A 455 -24.38 -32.43 9.36
CA ASP A 455 -24.46 -33.27 8.15
C ASP A 455 -25.87 -33.22 7.54
N ALA A 456 -26.91 -33.22 8.38
CA ALA A 456 -28.30 -33.06 7.94
C ALA A 456 -28.59 -31.66 7.37
N ALA A 457 -28.06 -30.60 8.01
CA ALA A 457 -28.21 -29.23 7.53
C ALA A 457 -27.47 -28.99 6.20
N ALA A 458 -26.25 -29.52 6.06
CA ALA A 458 -25.42 -29.45 4.86
C ALA A 458 -26.10 -30.12 3.66
N ALA A 459 -26.66 -31.32 3.85
CA ALA A 459 -27.37 -32.06 2.80
C ALA A 459 -28.64 -31.39 2.24
N GLU A 460 -29.15 -30.31 2.85
CA GLU A 460 -30.27 -29.48 2.35
C GLU A 460 -29.82 -28.11 1.75
N ILE A 461 -28.53 -27.97 1.43
CA ILE A 461 -27.96 -26.73 0.86
C ILE A 461 -27.88 -26.80 -0.67
N ASP A 462 -28.39 -25.76 -1.31
CA ASP A 462 -28.18 -25.49 -2.74
C ASP A 462 -26.98 -24.57 -2.88
N GLU A 463 -25.81 -25.15 -3.18
CA GLU A 463 -24.55 -24.44 -3.47
C GLU A 463 -24.68 -23.44 -4.63
N THR A 464 -25.64 -23.66 -5.54
CA THR A 464 -25.89 -22.81 -6.71
C THR A 464 -26.84 -21.64 -6.41
N GLY A 465 -27.27 -21.51 -5.15
CA GLY A 465 -28.16 -20.47 -4.67
C GLY A 465 -27.58 -19.04 -4.79
N PRO A 466 -28.42 -18.01 -4.61
CA PRO A 466 -27.98 -16.62 -4.66
C PRO A 466 -27.09 -16.29 -3.45
N ASP A 467 -25.86 -15.87 -3.73
CA ASP A 467 -24.90 -15.45 -2.72
C ASP A 467 -24.98 -13.94 -2.46
N ALA A 468 -24.99 -13.61 -1.16
CA ALA A 468 -25.18 -12.27 -0.61
C ALA A 468 -24.04 -11.86 0.33
N THR A 469 -23.03 -12.70 0.54
CA THR A 469 -21.96 -12.47 1.52
C THR A 469 -20.57 -12.55 0.88
N ASP A 470 -20.38 -13.35 -0.17
CA ASP A 470 -19.18 -13.33 -1.00
C ASP A 470 -19.57 -12.78 -2.39
N GLN A 471 -19.39 -11.46 -2.56
CA GLN A 471 -19.73 -10.74 -3.79
C GLN A 471 -18.47 -10.16 -4.44
N VAL A 472 -18.41 -10.26 -5.77
CA VAL A 472 -17.45 -9.58 -6.63
C VAL A 472 -18.07 -8.27 -7.09
N PRO A 473 -17.52 -7.10 -6.71
CA PRO A 473 -18.00 -5.79 -7.16
C PRO A 473 -17.31 -5.32 -8.44
N ASN A 474 -17.76 -4.18 -8.98
CA ASN A 474 -17.01 -3.29 -9.88
C ASN A 474 -16.25 -3.99 -11.01
N PHE A 475 -16.97 -4.73 -11.85
CA PHE A 475 -16.44 -5.52 -12.98
C PHE A 475 -16.73 -4.88 -14.36
N GLY A 476 -16.78 -3.54 -14.40
CA GLY A 476 -16.92 -2.75 -15.63
C GLY A 476 -18.03 -3.24 -16.57
N ASP A 477 -17.69 -3.42 -17.84
CA ASP A 477 -18.56 -4.04 -18.84
C ASP A 477 -18.23 -5.52 -19.13
N ALA A 478 -17.17 -6.09 -18.53
CA ALA A 478 -16.68 -7.45 -18.80
C ALA A 478 -17.78 -8.52 -18.70
N LEU A 479 -18.61 -8.46 -17.64
CA LEU A 479 -19.75 -9.39 -17.48
C LEU A 479 -20.85 -9.23 -18.53
N ARG A 480 -20.96 -8.07 -19.20
CA ARG A 480 -21.86 -7.88 -20.35
C ARG A 480 -21.25 -8.43 -21.64
N GLU A 481 -19.94 -8.25 -21.82
CA GLU A 481 -19.17 -8.73 -22.98
C GLU A 481 -19.10 -10.26 -23.02
N VAL A 482 -18.54 -10.89 -21.99
CA VAL A 482 -18.44 -12.35 -21.86
C VAL A 482 -19.80 -13.03 -22.01
N ALA A 483 -20.86 -12.44 -21.43
CA ALA A 483 -22.22 -12.96 -21.58
C ALA A 483 -22.80 -12.77 -22.98
N SER A 484 -22.42 -11.72 -23.72
CA SER A 484 -22.79 -11.55 -25.13
C SER A 484 -22.18 -12.66 -25.98
N ASP A 485 -20.89 -12.91 -25.81
CA ASP A 485 -20.11 -13.78 -26.70
C ASP A 485 -20.34 -15.27 -26.41
N ALA A 486 -20.56 -15.63 -25.14
CA ALA A 486 -21.08 -16.93 -24.74
C ALA A 486 -22.55 -17.16 -25.17
N GLY A 487 -23.25 -16.12 -25.66
CA GLY A 487 -24.66 -16.18 -26.02
C GLY A 487 -25.62 -16.27 -24.82
N ILE A 488 -25.12 -15.98 -23.61
CA ILE A 488 -25.87 -16.01 -22.35
C ILE A 488 -26.93 -14.89 -22.38
N PRO A 489 -28.23 -15.20 -22.26
CA PRO A 489 -29.28 -14.19 -22.42
C PRO A 489 -29.14 -13.02 -21.44
N SER A 490 -28.97 -11.78 -21.93
CA SER A 490 -28.61 -10.60 -21.11
C SER A 490 -29.50 -10.37 -19.88
N ARG A 491 -30.77 -10.81 -19.94
CA ARG A 491 -31.69 -10.88 -18.78
C ARG A 491 -31.12 -11.59 -17.54
N GLN A 492 -30.06 -12.39 -17.67
CA GLN A 492 -29.37 -13.07 -16.57
C GLN A 492 -28.34 -12.14 -15.91
N VAL A 493 -27.53 -11.42 -16.70
CA VAL A 493 -26.45 -10.56 -16.19
C VAL A 493 -26.89 -9.12 -15.90
N ASN A 494 -27.87 -8.57 -16.63
CA ASN A 494 -28.32 -7.16 -16.50
C ASN A 494 -28.54 -6.69 -15.05
N ALA A 495 -29.08 -7.55 -14.17
CA ALA A 495 -29.34 -7.18 -12.77
C ALA A 495 -28.08 -7.10 -11.90
N ALA A 496 -26.99 -7.77 -12.30
CA ALA A 496 -25.67 -7.69 -11.68
C ALA A 496 -24.86 -6.52 -12.27
N SER A 497 -24.74 -6.46 -13.60
CA SER A 497 -23.97 -5.41 -14.29
C SER A 497 -24.55 -4.01 -14.09
N ASN A 498 -25.86 -3.87 -13.88
CA ASN A 498 -26.47 -2.57 -13.53
C ASN A 498 -26.37 -2.21 -12.03
N ARG A 499 -25.75 -3.06 -11.22
CA ARG A 499 -25.48 -2.84 -9.79
C ARG A 499 -24.00 -2.91 -9.44
N GLN A 500 -23.15 -3.18 -10.43
CA GLN A 500 -21.75 -3.56 -10.28
C GLN A 500 -21.47 -4.52 -9.11
N ARG A 501 -22.28 -5.59 -8.99
CA ARG A 501 -22.01 -6.70 -8.05
C ARG A 501 -22.69 -8.02 -8.40
N ILE A 502 -22.00 -9.11 -8.14
CA ILE A 502 -22.47 -10.49 -8.35
C ILE A 502 -21.87 -11.43 -7.28
N GLY A 503 -22.65 -12.38 -6.76
CA GLY A 503 -22.12 -13.38 -5.84
C GLY A 503 -21.11 -14.32 -6.53
N ARG A 504 -19.96 -14.60 -5.90
CA ARG A 504 -18.80 -15.29 -6.53
C ARG A 504 -19.17 -16.65 -7.15
N SER A 505 -19.96 -17.47 -6.45
CA SER A 505 -20.44 -18.78 -6.97
C SER A 505 -21.30 -18.64 -8.23
N ARG A 506 -22.03 -17.52 -8.36
CA ARG A 506 -22.86 -17.21 -9.53
C ARG A 506 -22.03 -16.68 -10.69
N LEU A 507 -20.93 -15.99 -10.41
CA LEU A 507 -19.97 -15.55 -11.42
C LEU A 507 -19.16 -16.73 -11.97
N ARG A 508 -18.63 -17.61 -11.10
CA ARG A 508 -17.95 -18.86 -11.50
C ARG A 508 -18.77 -19.63 -12.53
N ARG A 509 -20.04 -19.93 -12.23
CA ARG A 509 -20.97 -20.61 -13.14
C ARG A 509 -21.31 -19.85 -14.44
N LEU A 510 -20.94 -18.57 -14.58
CA LEU A 510 -21.05 -17.79 -15.83
C LEU A 510 -19.73 -17.77 -16.61
N VAL A 511 -18.59 -17.80 -15.92
CA VAL A 511 -17.26 -18.07 -16.50
C VAL A 511 -17.24 -19.50 -17.07
N ASP A 512 -17.66 -20.50 -16.30
CA ASP A 512 -17.79 -21.90 -16.74
C ASP A 512 -18.69 -22.03 -17.99
N GLU A 513 -19.83 -21.31 -18.01
CA GLU A 513 -20.79 -21.29 -19.13
C GLU A 513 -20.22 -20.60 -20.38
N ALA A 514 -19.22 -19.72 -20.23
CA ALA A 514 -18.50 -19.06 -21.32
C ALA A 514 -17.31 -19.88 -21.82
N GLU A 515 -16.57 -20.55 -20.94
CA GLU A 515 -15.50 -21.49 -21.30
C GLU A 515 -16.06 -22.72 -22.05
N GLU A 516 -17.20 -23.28 -21.60
CA GLU A 516 -17.91 -24.33 -22.35
C GLU A 516 -18.42 -23.86 -23.72
N ALA A 517 -18.71 -22.56 -23.88
CA ALA A 517 -19.09 -21.95 -25.15
C ALA A 517 -17.87 -21.68 -26.08
N GLY A 518 -16.65 -21.72 -25.55
CA GLY A 518 -15.42 -21.42 -26.26
C GLY A 518 -15.15 -19.92 -26.44
N VAL A 519 -15.55 -19.10 -25.45
CA VAL A 519 -15.09 -17.70 -25.33
C VAL A 519 -13.63 -17.69 -24.86
N ASP A 520 -12.85 -16.75 -25.40
CA ASP A 520 -11.42 -16.58 -25.18
C ASP A 520 -11.13 -15.07 -25.34
N SER A 521 -11.08 -14.35 -24.21
CA SER A 521 -10.97 -12.88 -24.17
C SER A 521 -10.46 -12.36 -22.82
N GLU A 522 -9.84 -11.18 -22.85
CA GLU A 522 -9.32 -10.44 -21.69
C GLU A 522 -10.39 -10.26 -20.59
N ALA A 523 -11.59 -9.85 -20.99
CA ALA A 523 -12.77 -9.76 -20.11
C ALA A 523 -13.22 -11.10 -19.48
N LEU A 524 -12.87 -12.26 -20.06
CA LEU A 524 -13.11 -13.57 -19.42
C LEU A 524 -12.00 -13.90 -18.40
N ASP A 525 -10.75 -13.52 -18.70
CA ASP A 525 -9.61 -13.72 -17.83
C ASP A 525 -9.73 -12.86 -16.55
N GLU A 526 -10.13 -11.59 -16.68
CA GLU A 526 -10.51 -10.70 -15.56
C GLU A 526 -11.54 -11.34 -14.63
N LEU A 527 -12.62 -11.89 -15.19
CA LEU A 527 -13.69 -12.52 -14.41
C LEU A 527 -13.27 -13.88 -13.84
N ARG A 528 -12.30 -14.57 -14.45
CA ARG A 528 -11.70 -15.79 -13.90
C ARG A 528 -10.82 -15.46 -12.69
N GLN A 529 -10.00 -14.41 -12.78
CA GLN A 529 -9.21 -13.87 -11.66
C GLN A 529 -10.13 -13.47 -10.49
N ALA A 530 -11.16 -12.67 -10.76
CA ALA A 530 -12.18 -12.25 -9.79
C ALA A 530 -12.95 -13.41 -9.14
N VAL A 531 -12.94 -14.59 -9.76
CA VAL A 531 -13.53 -15.83 -9.23
C VAL A 531 -12.52 -16.65 -8.43
N ALA A 532 -11.24 -16.56 -8.78
CA ALA A 532 -10.13 -17.29 -8.18
C ALA A 532 -9.55 -16.64 -6.92
N GLY A 533 -9.56 -15.30 -6.82
CA GLY A 533 -8.93 -14.56 -5.72
C GLY A 533 -9.42 -14.94 -4.31
N ASP A 534 -8.55 -14.75 -3.32
CA ASP A 534 -8.70 -15.22 -1.95
C ASP A 534 -9.46 -14.24 -1.04
N VAL A 535 -9.68 -13.00 -1.48
CA VAL A 535 -10.43 -11.98 -0.71
C VAL A 535 -11.95 -12.09 -0.88
N VAL A 536 -12.68 -11.86 0.22
CA VAL A 536 -14.08 -11.45 0.17
C VAL A 536 -14.12 -9.92 0.18
N TRP A 537 -14.69 -9.32 -0.86
CA TRP A 537 -14.99 -7.90 -0.85
C TRP A 537 -16.18 -7.65 0.08
N ASP A 538 -15.88 -7.07 1.24
CA ASP A 538 -16.87 -6.69 2.24
C ASP A 538 -17.19 -5.19 2.10
N ARG A 539 -18.39 -4.81 2.53
CA ARG A 539 -18.97 -3.51 2.18
C ARG A 539 -19.07 -2.59 3.38
N ILE A 540 -18.69 -1.33 3.25
CA ILE A 540 -18.74 -0.37 4.36
C ILE A 540 -20.21 -0.11 4.74
N GLU A 541 -20.60 -0.43 5.98
CA GLU A 541 -21.91 -0.12 6.55
C GLU A 541 -21.91 1.26 7.21
N SER A 542 -20.84 1.63 7.93
CA SER A 542 -20.68 2.97 8.49
C SER A 542 -19.21 3.41 8.61
N ILE A 543 -19.03 4.73 8.73
CA ILE A 543 -17.76 5.39 9.02
C ILE A 543 -18.03 6.42 10.12
N GLU A 544 -17.31 6.33 11.24
CA GLU A 544 -17.44 7.23 12.39
C GLU A 544 -16.09 7.86 12.74
N ALA A 545 -16.05 9.17 12.98
CA ALA A 545 -14.88 9.82 13.57
C ALA A 545 -14.79 9.47 15.06
N VAL A 546 -13.64 8.95 15.50
CA VAL A 546 -13.37 8.57 16.89
C VAL A 546 -12.13 9.31 17.42
N PRO A 547 -12.10 9.70 18.70
CA PRO A 547 -10.95 10.37 19.27
C PRO A 547 -9.77 9.41 19.41
N THR A 548 -8.57 9.92 19.21
CA THR A 548 -7.32 9.15 19.37
C THR A 548 -6.99 8.95 20.86
N GLU A 549 -6.60 7.73 21.26
CA GLU A 549 -6.24 7.41 22.66
C GLU A 549 -4.72 7.36 22.93
N HIS A 550 -3.89 7.46 21.88
CA HIS A 550 -2.43 7.31 21.92
C HIS A 550 -1.72 8.47 21.20
N ASP A 551 -0.48 8.78 21.60
CA ASP A 551 0.29 9.90 21.02
C ASP A 551 0.80 9.62 19.58
N HIS A 552 0.85 8.35 19.14
CA HIS A 552 1.39 7.94 17.83
C HIS A 552 0.49 6.95 17.06
N VAL A 553 0.58 7.02 15.74
CA VAL A 553 0.10 6.03 14.75
C VAL A 553 1.30 5.37 14.05
N TYR A 554 1.07 4.20 13.44
CA TYR A 554 2.11 3.27 13.01
C TYR A 554 1.78 2.67 11.65
N ASP A 555 2.80 2.24 10.91
CA ASP A 555 2.61 1.47 9.69
C ASP A 555 3.80 0.56 9.33
N PHE A 556 3.62 -0.23 8.27
CA PHE A 556 4.61 -1.08 7.61
C PHE A 556 4.89 -0.59 6.18
N SER A 557 6.01 -1.03 5.60
CA SER A 557 6.23 -1.07 4.14
C SER A 557 6.37 -2.55 3.72
N VAL A 558 5.75 -2.98 2.62
CA VAL A 558 5.55 -4.40 2.27
C VAL A 558 5.65 -4.62 0.76
N GLU A 559 6.37 -5.64 0.31
CA GLU A 559 6.67 -5.93 -1.11
C GLU A 559 5.43 -5.94 -2.04
N GLY A 560 5.53 -5.30 -3.21
CA GLY A 560 4.49 -5.29 -4.24
C GLY A 560 3.38 -4.27 -3.97
N LEU A 561 2.11 -4.72 -3.86
CA LEU A 561 0.95 -3.85 -3.63
C LEU A 561 0.93 -3.12 -2.27
N GLU A 562 1.99 -3.16 -1.46
CA GLU A 562 2.03 -2.44 -0.18
C GLU A 562 0.76 -2.67 0.67
N THR A 563 0.49 -3.90 1.10
CA THR A 563 -0.69 -4.18 1.94
C THR A 563 -0.37 -5.14 3.08
N PHE A 564 -1.09 -4.99 4.19
CA PHE A 564 -1.01 -5.85 5.37
C PHE A 564 -2.41 -6.20 5.92
N THR A 565 -2.47 -7.20 6.81
CA THR A 565 -3.75 -7.75 7.32
C THR A 565 -3.90 -7.57 8.83
N THR A 566 -5.05 -7.04 9.25
CA THR A 566 -5.44 -6.92 10.66
C THR A 566 -5.97 -8.22 11.26
N ALA A 567 -6.06 -8.31 12.58
CA ALA A 567 -6.56 -9.48 13.32
C ALA A 567 -8.06 -9.78 13.09
N GLU A 568 -8.84 -8.78 12.62
CA GLU A 568 -10.22 -8.96 12.13
C GLU A 568 -10.25 -9.56 10.70
N GLY A 569 -9.10 -9.62 10.02
CA GLY A 569 -8.92 -10.10 8.65
C GLY A 569 -9.16 -9.04 7.58
N VAL A 570 -9.28 -7.76 7.93
CA VAL A 570 -9.37 -6.65 6.96
C VAL A 570 -7.97 -6.33 6.44
N VAL A 571 -7.84 -6.14 5.13
CA VAL A 571 -6.59 -5.76 4.47
C VAL A 571 -6.52 -4.24 4.27
N THR A 572 -5.43 -3.64 4.72
CA THR A 572 -5.09 -2.21 4.59
C THR A 572 -3.96 -1.99 3.60
N HIS A 573 -3.85 -0.78 3.06
CA HIS A 573 -2.77 -0.40 2.15
C HIS A 573 -1.76 0.50 2.87
N ASN A 574 -0.52 0.42 2.39
CA ASN A 574 0.64 1.18 2.78
C ASN A 574 0.34 2.68 2.88
N THR A 575 0.86 3.33 3.91
CA THR A 575 2.07 4.13 3.74
C THR A 575 2.90 3.73 2.52
N MET A 576 2.58 4.47 1.48
CA MET A 576 3.31 4.77 0.27
C MET A 576 4.05 6.15 0.55
N ASN A 577 4.57 6.97 -0.38
CA ASN A 577 5.32 8.23 -0.08
C ASN A 577 4.80 9.56 -0.71
N THR A 578 3.93 10.36 -0.04
CA THR A 578 3.58 11.75 -0.46
C THR A 578 4.34 12.79 0.35
N PHE A 579 5.21 13.56 -0.31
CA PHE A 579 5.79 14.76 0.30
C PHE A 579 5.04 16.01 -0.15
N HIS A 580 4.64 16.86 0.79
CA HIS A 580 4.34 18.24 0.42
C HIS A 580 5.66 18.94 0.07
N TYR A 581 5.77 19.47 -1.15
CA TYR A 581 6.96 20.15 -1.66
C TYR A 581 7.54 21.11 -0.61
N ALA A 582 8.79 20.87 -0.18
CA ALA A 582 9.27 21.17 1.18
C ALA A 582 8.84 22.52 1.76
N GLY A 583 7.70 22.54 2.47
CA GLY A 583 7.10 23.70 3.12
C GLY A 583 6.06 24.50 2.31
N VAL A 584 5.38 23.89 1.34
CA VAL A 584 4.12 24.35 0.72
C VAL A 584 2.99 23.36 1.04
N ALA A 585 2.55 23.34 2.31
CA ALA A 585 1.51 22.44 2.82
C ALA A 585 0.07 22.84 2.40
N GLU A 586 -0.10 23.36 1.20
CA GLU A 586 -1.36 23.91 0.68
C GLU A 586 -1.62 23.62 -0.81
N ILE A 587 -0.69 23.00 -1.54
CA ILE A 587 -0.83 22.63 -2.96
C ILE A 587 -0.49 21.14 -3.08
N ASP A 588 -1.37 20.37 -3.71
CA ASP A 588 -1.18 18.94 -3.98
C ASP A 588 -0.44 18.74 -5.30
N VAL A 589 0.51 17.80 -5.30
CA VAL A 589 1.41 17.54 -6.44
C VAL A 589 1.56 16.03 -6.65
N THR A 590 1.37 15.54 -7.87
CA THR A 590 1.80 14.19 -8.26
C THR A 590 3.33 14.11 -8.20
N GLN A 591 3.83 13.31 -7.28
CA GLN A 591 5.24 12.96 -7.12
C GLN A 591 5.45 11.45 -7.33
N GLY A 592 6.68 10.97 -7.11
CA GLY A 592 7.04 9.56 -7.21
C GLY A 592 6.78 8.95 -8.59
N LEU A 593 6.47 7.64 -8.62
CA LEU A 593 6.31 6.90 -9.87
C LEU A 593 5.25 7.46 -10.83
N PRO A 594 4.04 7.90 -10.41
CA PRO A 594 3.07 8.51 -11.32
C PRO A 594 3.68 9.67 -12.12
N ARG A 595 4.45 10.52 -11.45
CA ARG A 595 5.15 11.66 -12.07
C ARG A 595 6.28 11.23 -13.00
N LEU A 596 7.04 10.19 -12.65
CA LEU A 596 8.03 9.58 -13.55
C LEU A 596 7.38 9.00 -14.81
N ILE A 597 6.21 8.36 -14.68
CA ILE A 597 5.41 7.84 -15.81
C ILE A 597 4.93 8.99 -16.69
N GLU A 598 4.38 10.08 -16.13
CA GLU A 598 3.96 11.26 -16.91
C GLU A 598 5.06 11.82 -17.80
N LEU A 599 6.28 11.91 -17.25
CA LEU A 599 7.46 12.40 -17.95
C LEU A 599 7.88 11.43 -19.06
N VAL A 600 8.04 10.14 -18.75
CA VAL A 600 8.48 9.09 -19.68
C VAL A 600 7.50 8.85 -20.84
N ASP A 601 6.20 8.91 -20.57
CA ASP A 601 5.14 8.89 -21.60
C ASP A 601 4.89 10.27 -22.24
N ALA A 602 5.63 11.30 -21.82
CA ALA A 602 5.56 12.67 -22.29
C ALA A 602 4.11 13.22 -22.37
N ARG A 603 3.34 13.06 -21.29
CA ARG A 603 1.95 13.56 -21.23
C ARG A 603 1.89 15.07 -21.50
N LYS A 604 0.88 15.49 -22.27
CA LYS A 604 0.73 16.88 -22.76
C LYS A 604 0.33 17.89 -21.68
N THR A 605 -0.31 17.38 -20.64
CA THR A 605 -0.65 18.05 -19.41
C THR A 605 -0.35 17.03 -18.31
N PRO A 606 0.38 17.38 -17.24
CA PRO A 606 0.49 16.54 -16.06
C PRO A 606 -0.83 16.50 -15.29
N ASP A 607 -1.01 15.53 -14.40
CA ASP A 607 -2.26 15.37 -13.65
C ASP A 607 -2.38 16.44 -12.54
N THR A 608 -1.25 16.91 -11.98
CA THR A 608 -1.18 18.20 -11.26
C THR A 608 -0.20 19.18 -11.94
N PRO A 609 -0.68 20.13 -12.75
CA PRO A 609 0.15 21.21 -13.30
C PRO A 609 0.53 22.23 -12.22
N MET A 610 1.79 22.66 -12.17
CA MET A 610 2.27 23.69 -11.24
C MET A 610 3.37 24.56 -11.84
N MET A 611 3.56 25.76 -11.29
CA MET A 611 4.65 26.68 -11.64
C MET A 611 5.33 27.25 -10.40
N THR A 612 6.63 27.53 -10.54
CA THR A 612 7.43 28.31 -9.59
C THR A 612 7.78 29.64 -10.25
N VAL A 613 7.09 30.70 -9.84
CA VAL A 613 7.15 32.03 -10.43
C VAL A 613 8.03 32.92 -9.55
N HIS A 614 9.22 33.23 -10.05
CA HIS A 614 10.12 34.18 -9.42
C HIS A 614 9.70 35.61 -9.76
N LEU A 615 9.95 36.54 -8.85
CA LEU A 615 9.59 37.94 -9.00
C LEU A 615 10.82 38.81 -9.26
N ASP A 616 10.61 39.97 -9.88
CA ASP A 616 11.69 40.83 -10.37
C ASP A 616 11.82 42.14 -9.55
N GLY A 617 13.05 42.47 -9.13
CA GLY A 617 13.40 43.72 -8.45
C GLY A 617 12.56 44.06 -7.19
N GLU A 618 11.75 45.12 -7.28
CA GLU A 618 10.91 45.56 -6.15
C GLU A 618 9.78 44.57 -5.81
N TYR A 619 9.33 43.75 -6.77
CA TYR A 619 8.30 42.72 -6.54
C TYR A 619 8.83 41.55 -5.71
N ALA A 620 10.12 41.21 -5.85
CA ALA A 620 10.78 40.18 -5.05
C ALA A 620 10.98 40.55 -3.57
N THR A 621 10.91 41.85 -3.22
CA THR A 621 11.26 42.31 -1.86
C THR A 621 10.12 42.97 -1.09
N ASP A 622 9.05 43.39 -1.77
CA ASP A 622 7.88 44.00 -1.16
C ASP A 622 6.65 43.07 -1.28
N ARG A 623 6.12 42.64 -0.13
CA ARG A 623 4.95 41.74 -0.08
C ARG A 623 3.69 42.37 -0.65
N GLU A 624 3.51 43.69 -0.53
CA GLU A 624 2.32 44.35 -1.08
C GLU A 624 2.36 44.29 -2.61
N LYS A 625 3.55 44.43 -3.21
CA LYS A 625 3.77 44.26 -4.66
C LYS A 625 3.68 42.82 -5.14
N ALA A 626 4.23 41.87 -4.40
CA ALA A 626 4.11 40.45 -4.74
C ALA A 626 2.63 40.00 -4.81
N HIS A 627 1.77 40.55 -3.95
CA HIS A 627 0.33 40.34 -4.03
C HIS A 627 -0.34 40.96 -5.27
N GLU A 628 0.16 42.08 -5.82
CA GLU A 628 -0.32 42.61 -7.11
C GLU A 628 -0.14 41.60 -8.25
N VAL A 629 0.96 40.83 -8.22
CA VAL A 629 1.24 39.76 -9.19
C VAL A 629 0.35 38.53 -8.92
N VAL A 630 0.19 38.11 -7.66
CA VAL A 630 -0.75 37.04 -7.25
C VAL A 630 -2.16 37.31 -7.81
N TRP A 631 -2.73 38.49 -7.58
CA TRP A 631 -4.06 38.84 -8.08
C TRP A 631 -4.13 39.03 -9.60
N SER A 632 -3.00 39.02 -10.31
CA SER A 632 -2.95 39.09 -11.77
C SER A 632 -2.82 37.70 -12.42
N ILE A 633 -2.40 36.70 -11.65
CA ILE A 633 -2.29 35.29 -12.05
C ILE A 633 -3.56 34.51 -11.62
N GLU A 634 -3.99 34.62 -10.36
CA GLU A 634 -4.98 33.72 -9.73
C GLU A 634 -6.42 33.87 -10.26
N ALA A 635 -7.02 32.76 -10.73
CA ALA A 635 -8.37 32.66 -11.28
C ALA A 635 -9.47 33.11 -10.28
N THR A 636 -9.91 34.35 -10.42
CA THR A 636 -10.90 34.95 -9.54
C THR A 636 -12.33 34.63 -10.04
N ARG A 637 -12.88 33.49 -9.61
CA ARG A 637 -14.26 33.04 -9.88
C ARG A 637 -15.29 33.70 -8.93
N ILE A 638 -16.58 33.65 -9.27
CA ILE A 638 -17.63 34.43 -8.56
C ILE A 638 -17.72 34.17 -7.05
N LEU A 639 -17.44 32.95 -6.61
CA LEU A 639 -17.53 32.54 -5.19
C LEU A 639 -16.47 33.21 -4.31
N ALA A 640 -15.36 33.68 -4.90
CA ALA A 640 -14.35 34.47 -4.21
C ALA A 640 -14.75 35.95 -4.03
N LEU A 641 -15.86 36.39 -4.65
CA LEU A 641 -16.26 37.81 -4.72
C LEU A 641 -17.58 38.12 -4.00
N GLY A 642 -18.44 37.13 -3.71
CA GLY A 642 -19.71 37.37 -3.02
C GLY A 642 -20.64 36.16 -2.88
N ASP A 643 -21.74 36.39 -2.16
CA ASP A 643 -22.80 35.40 -1.94
C ASP A 643 -23.69 35.27 -3.19
N VAL A 644 -23.86 34.05 -3.71
CA VAL A 644 -24.76 33.75 -4.83
C VAL A 644 -26.06 33.11 -4.32
N SER A 645 -27.19 33.78 -4.56
CA SER A 645 -28.52 33.34 -4.15
C SER A 645 -29.46 33.14 -5.36
N THR A 646 -30.36 32.17 -5.29
CA THR A 646 -31.30 31.85 -6.40
C THR A 646 -32.74 31.89 -5.94
N ASN A 647 -33.54 32.76 -6.54
CA ASN A 647 -34.97 32.90 -6.30
C ASN A 647 -35.78 32.22 -7.39
N VAL A 648 -36.24 30.99 -7.10
CA VAL A 648 -37.05 30.15 -8.01
C VAL A 648 -38.48 30.70 -8.22
N ALA A 649 -38.98 31.58 -7.34
CA ALA A 649 -40.32 32.16 -7.48
C ALA A 649 -40.36 33.32 -8.50
N ASP A 650 -39.32 34.17 -8.49
CA ASP A 650 -39.17 35.31 -9.40
C ASP A 650 -38.27 35.02 -10.61
N MET A 651 -37.66 33.82 -10.67
CA MET A 651 -36.72 33.36 -11.72
C MET A 651 -35.48 34.25 -11.86
N LEU A 652 -34.87 34.60 -10.73
CA LEU A 652 -33.67 35.44 -10.67
C LEU A 652 -32.54 34.76 -9.91
N VAL A 653 -31.32 34.91 -10.41
CA VAL A 653 -30.07 34.78 -9.66
C VAL A 653 -29.71 36.17 -9.15
N ARG A 654 -29.31 36.26 -7.88
CA ARG A 654 -28.86 37.48 -7.22
C ARG A 654 -27.52 37.22 -6.56
N ILE A 655 -26.54 38.04 -6.92
CA ILE A 655 -25.20 38.04 -6.36
C ILE A 655 -25.09 39.27 -5.45
N ASP A 656 -24.68 39.09 -4.21
CA ASP A 656 -24.32 40.15 -3.27
C ASP A 656 -22.79 40.17 -3.12
N LEU A 657 -22.10 41.05 -3.86
CA LEU A 657 -20.64 41.14 -3.86
C LEU A 657 -20.12 41.87 -2.61
N ASN A 658 -18.89 41.55 -2.20
CA ASN A 658 -18.24 42.17 -1.04
C ASN A 658 -17.37 43.37 -1.46
N ASP A 659 -17.79 44.58 -1.08
CA ASP A 659 -17.10 45.85 -1.31
C ASP A 659 -15.60 45.81 -0.97
N ASP A 660 -15.20 45.20 0.15
CA ASP A 660 -13.80 45.15 0.59
C ASP A 660 -12.97 44.20 -0.32
N THR A 661 -13.50 43.02 -0.63
CA THR A 661 -12.81 41.99 -1.46
C THR A 661 -12.67 42.44 -2.92
N LEU A 662 -13.64 43.19 -3.45
CA LEU A 662 -13.54 43.79 -4.79
C LEU A 662 -12.38 44.78 -4.90
N LEU A 663 -12.18 45.61 -3.86
CA LEU A 663 -11.11 46.62 -3.83
C LEU A 663 -9.73 46.00 -3.58
N GLU A 664 -9.66 44.90 -2.81
CA GLU A 664 -8.44 44.10 -2.65
C GLU A 664 -8.03 43.44 -3.98
N ARG A 665 -8.98 42.83 -4.70
CA ARG A 665 -8.70 42.15 -5.98
C ARG A 665 -8.46 43.10 -7.17
N TRP A 666 -9.00 44.32 -7.13
CA TRP A 666 -8.77 45.38 -8.14
C TRP A 666 -8.19 46.67 -7.50
N PRO A 667 -6.93 46.66 -7.02
CA PRO A 667 -6.32 47.80 -6.32
C PRO A 667 -6.16 49.07 -7.19
N THR A 668 -6.36 48.96 -8.50
CA THR A 668 -6.38 50.07 -9.45
C THR A 668 -7.68 50.88 -9.45
N HIS A 669 -8.76 50.37 -8.83
CA HIS A 669 -10.07 51.01 -8.75
C HIS A 669 -10.33 51.55 -7.34
N SER A 670 -11.10 52.64 -7.25
CA SER A 670 -11.35 53.34 -5.97
C SER A 670 -12.80 53.31 -5.49
N ASP A 671 -13.68 52.66 -6.24
CA ASP A 671 -15.09 52.45 -5.91
C ASP A 671 -15.49 51.03 -6.34
N ALA A 672 -15.96 50.21 -5.39
CA ALA A 672 -16.39 48.84 -5.65
C ALA A 672 -17.55 48.76 -6.66
N THR A 673 -18.30 49.85 -6.84
CA THR A 673 -19.35 49.98 -7.86
C THR A 673 -18.78 49.91 -9.28
N GLU A 674 -17.57 50.41 -9.53
CA GLU A 674 -16.93 50.35 -10.85
C GLU A 674 -16.51 48.90 -11.18
N VAL A 675 -16.00 48.16 -10.19
CA VAL A 675 -15.63 46.74 -10.34
C VAL A 675 -16.88 45.86 -10.54
N ALA A 676 -17.97 46.16 -9.82
CA ALA A 676 -19.25 45.47 -9.98
C ALA A 676 -19.95 45.78 -11.33
N GLU A 677 -19.63 46.90 -12.00
CA GLU A 677 -20.09 47.17 -13.38
C GLU A 677 -19.35 46.27 -14.38
N ILE A 678 -18.03 46.10 -14.23
CA ILE A 678 -17.20 45.17 -15.03
C ILE A 678 -17.70 43.72 -14.88
N ILE A 679 -17.94 43.28 -13.64
CA ILE A 679 -18.46 41.92 -13.36
C ILE A 679 -19.85 41.71 -14.00
N ALA A 680 -20.70 42.74 -13.99
CA ALA A 680 -22.00 42.67 -14.64
C ALA A 680 -21.88 42.56 -16.18
N GLU A 681 -21.03 43.36 -16.82
CA GLU A 681 -20.77 43.29 -18.27
C GLU A 681 -20.23 41.90 -18.69
N THR A 682 -19.29 41.34 -17.92
CA THR A 682 -18.80 39.97 -18.12
C THR A 682 -19.92 38.93 -18.02
N ILE A 683 -20.85 39.07 -17.06
CA ILE A 683 -22.01 38.17 -16.94
C ILE A 683 -22.96 38.27 -18.15
N GLU A 684 -23.22 39.48 -18.66
CA GLU A 684 -24.07 39.67 -19.85
C GLU A 684 -23.47 38.97 -21.08
N ASP A 685 -22.19 39.22 -21.38
CA ASP A 685 -21.49 38.67 -22.54
C ASP A 685 -21.28 37.15 -22.45
N SER A 686 -20.88 36.61 -21.29
CA SER A 686 -20.60 35.17 -21.13
C SER A 686 -21.87 34.31 -21.01
N LEU A 687 -22.95 34.81 -20.38
CA LEU A 687 -24.17 34.02 -20.16
C LEU A 687 -25.28 34.29 -21.18
N GLY A 688 -25.29 35.45 -21.84
CA GLY A 688 -26.30 35.86 -22.83
C GLY A 688 -27.62 36.33 -22.20
N VAL A 689 -27.53 37.16 -21.15
CA VAL A 689 -28.66 37.57 -20.28
C VAL A 689 -28.62 39.07 -19.99
N ASP A 690 -29.79 39.68 -19.75
CA ASP A 690 -29.87 41.04 -19.18
C ASP A 690 -29.48 40.98 -17.68
N ALA A 691 -28.38 41.62 -17.28
CA ALA A 691 -27.97 41.78 -15.90
C ALA A 691 -28.36 43.18 -15.35
N ARG A 692 -28.57 43.27 -14.03
CA ARG A 692 -28.94 44.53 -13.36
C ARG A 692 -28.12 44.76 -12.11
N GLN A 693 -27.18 45.70 -12.23
CA GLN A 693 -26.40 46.20 -11.11
C GLN A 693 -27.22 47.18 -10.25
N ALA A 694 -27.05 47.11 -8.92
CA ALA A 694 -27.59 48.03 -7.94
C ALA A 694 -26.58 48.27 -6.80
N GLY A 695 -25.47 48.96 -7.12
CA GLY A 695 -24.29 49.03 -6.25
C GLY A 695 -23.42 47.79 -6.47
N THR A 696 -23.07 47.09 -5.39
CA THR A 696 -22.36 45.80 -5.41
C THR A 696 -23.31 44.59 -5.50
N VAL A 697 -24.62 44.80 -5.65
CA VAL A 697 -25.60 43.73 -5.91
C VAL A 697 -25.86 43.60 -7.43
N ILE A 698 -25.86 42.37 -7.96
CA ILE A 698 -26.16 42.06 -9.37
C ILE A 698 -27.33 41.07 -9.43
N GLU A 699 -28.39 41.39 -10.19
CA GLU A 699 -29.54 40.50 -10.41
C GLU A 699 -29.73 40.18 -11.91
N PHE A 700 -29.81 38.90 -12.28
CA PHE A 700 -30.04 38.44 -13.66
C PHE A 700 -30.92 37.17 -13.70
N GLY A 701 -31.35 36.72 -14.88
CA GLY A 701 -32.18 35.52 -15.02
C GLY A 701 -32.39 35.07 -16.47
N PRO A 702 -33.05 33.92 -16.71
CA PRO A 702 -33.29 33.40 -18.05
C PRO A 702 -34.30 34.27 -18.84
N ASN A 703 -34.03 34.44 -20.13
CA ASN A 703 -34.84 35.26 -21.04
C ASN A 703 -36.30 34.78 -21.20
N GLU A 704 -36.56 33.48 -20.98
CA GLU A 704 -37.91 32.94 -20.79
C GLU A 704 -38.02 32.21 -19.43
N PRO A 705 -39.19 32.21 -18.74
CA PRO A 705 -39.31 31.64 -17.39
C PRO A 705 -39.15 30.11 -17.34
N SER A 706 -37.92 29.64 -17.18
CA SER A 706 -37.54 28.24 -17.23
C SER A 706 -36.63 27.86 -16.06
N TYR A 707 -37.13 27.02 -15.15
CA TYR A 707 -36.36 26.54 -13.99
C TYR A 707 -35.10 25.77 -14.39
N ARG A 708 -35.13 25.06 -15.53
CA ARG A 708 -33.96 24.36 -16.06
C ARG A 708 -32.88 25.33 -16.52
N GLU A 709 -33.26 26.39 -17.25
CA GLU A 709 -32.30 27.40 -17.70
C GLU A 709 -31.78 28.24 -16.53
N LEU A 710 -32.58 28.49 -15.49
CA LEU A 710 -32.13 29.13 -14.25
C LEU A 710 -31.00 28.31 -13.59
N LEU A 711 -31.16 26.99 -13.44
CA LEU A 711 -30.08 26.12 -12.93
C LEU A 711 -28.86 26.12 -13.86
N GLN A 712 -29.06 26.01 -15.18
CA GLN A 712 -27.97 26.06 -16.17
C GLN A 712 -27.32 27.45 -16.32
N LEU A 713 -27.87 28.49 -15.69
CA LEU A 713 -27.25 29.81 -15.54
C LEU A 713 -26.43 29.89 -14.25
N VAL A 714 -26.89 29.27 -13.16
CA VAL A 714 -26.15 29.20 -11.89
C VAL A 714 -24.87 28.36 -12.02
N GLU A 715 -24.92 27.21 -12.70
CA GLU A 715 -23.70 26.41 -12.89
C GLU A 715 -22.68 27.12 -13.79
N ARG A 716 -23.11 27.65 -14.95
CA ARG A 716 -22.21 28.43 -15.83
C ARG A 716 -21.66 29.70 -15.18
N LEU A 717 -22.38 30.30 -14.21
CA LEU A 717 -21.86 31.44 -13.45
C LEU A 717 -20.65 31.07 -12.57
N ARG A 718 -20.60 29.83 -12.07
CA ARG A 718 -19.47 29.33 -11.25
C ARG A 718 -18.21 29.11 -12.06
N GLU A 719 -18.37 28.72 -13.33
CA GLU A 719 -17.28 28.44 -14.28
C GLU A 719 -16.59 29.74 -14.77
N ILE A 720 -17.27 30.90 -14.74
CA ILE A 720 -16.70 32.16 -15.24
C ILE A 720 -15.58 32.68 -14.32
N VAL A 721 -14.42 32.93 -14.92
CA VAL A 721 -13.29 33.65 -14.34
C VAL A 721 -13.42 35.14 -14.67
N PHE A 722 -13.33 36.00 -13.64
CA PHE A 722 -13.49 37.46 -13.77
C PHE A 722 -12.17 38.23 -13.78
N LYS A 723 -11.08 37.58 -13.33
CA LYS A 723 -9.70 38.10 -13.30
C LYS A 723 -8.73 36.92 -13.15
N GLY A 724 -7.47 37.10 -13.53
CA GLY A 724 -6.45 36.04 -13.52
C GLY A 724 -6.43 35.24 -14.82
N ILE A 725 -5.66 34.17 -14.84
CA ILE A 725 -5.55 33.19 -15.93
C ILE A 725 -6.49 32.02 -15.62
N GLU A 726 -7.22 31.50 -16.60
CA GLU A 726 -8.26 30.48 -16.38
C GLU A 726 -7.68 29.15 -15.89
N GLU A 727 -6.48 28.83 -16.35
CA GLU A 727 -5.73 27.61 -16.07
C GLU A 727 -4.92 27.62 -14.75
N ILE A 728 -5.02 28.68 -13.92
CA ILE A 728 -4.33 28.78 -12.62
C ILE A 728 -5.34 29.07 -11.50
N GLU A 729 -5.75 28.03 -10.76
CA GLU A 729 -6.82 28.08 -9.78
C GLU A 729 -6.43 28.83 -8.49
N ARG A 730 -5.18 28.69 -8.05
CA ARG A 730 -4.67 29.21 -6.77
C ARG A 730 -3.21 29.63 -6.89
N VAL A 731 -2.80 30.64 -6.10
CA VAL A 731 -1.40 31.07 -6.02
C VAL A 731 -0.95 31.30 -4.57
N VAL A 732 0.06 30.55 -4.12
CA VAL A 732 0.65 30.66 -2.78
C VAL A 732 1.93 31.48 -2.82
N ILE A 733 2.01 32.53 -2.01
CA ILE A 733 3.21 33.37 -1.84
C ILE A 733 4.09 32.86 -0.69
N ARG A 734 5.35 32.53 -1.01
CA ARG A 734 6.39 32.14 -0.06
C ARG A 734 7.52 33.17 -0.05
N LYS A 735 8.36 33.13 0.99
CA LYS A 735 9.63 33.86 1.06
C LYS A 735 10.77 32.86 1.22
N GLU A 736 11.79 32.94 0.37
CA GLU A 736 12.89 31.99 0.29
C GLU A 736 14.25 32.72 0.35
N GLU A 737 15.31 32.02 0.79
CA GLU A 737 16.67 32.57 0.86
C GLU A 737 17.45 32.14 -0.39
N ILE A 738 17.65 33.08 -1.33
CA ILE A 738 18.29 32.85 -2.63
C ILE A 738 19.62 33.63 -2.64
N ASP A 739 20.74 32.93 -2.86
CA ASP A 739 22.11 33.47 -2.82
C ASP A 739 22.50 34.26 -1.54
N GLY A 740 21.69 34.17 -0.47
CA GLY A 740 21.88 34.84 0.82
C GLY A 740 21.09 36.14 1.03
N ASP A 741 20.19 36.49 0.10
CA ASP A 741 19.15 37.52 0.29
C ASP A 741 17.76 36.83 0.32
N GLU A 742 16.79 37.43 1.02
CA GLU A 742 15.44 36.85 1.16
C GLU A 742 14.45 37.43 0.12
N GLU A 743 13.99 36.62 -0.84
CA GLU A 743 13.06 37.01 -1.91
C GLU A 743 11.66 36.36 -1.78
N PHE A 744 10.63 36.99 -2.36
CA PHE A 744 9.29 36.41 -2.51
C PHE A 744 9.18 35.63 -3.82
N VAL A 745 8.67 34.40 -3.71
CA VAL A 745 8.43 33.44 -4.82
C VAL A 745 6.97 33.00 -4.75
N LEU A 746 6.33 32.82 -5.91
CA LEU A 746 4.94 32.36 -5.99
C LEU A 746 4.88 30.93 -6.52
N TYR A 747 4.06 30.08 -5.91
CA TYR A 747 3.77 28.71 -6.35
C TYR A 747 2.33 28.65 -6.84
N THR A 748 2.10 28.07 -8.02
CA THR A 748 0.77 28.03 -8.64
C THR A 748 0.19 26.62 -8.64
N GLU A 749 -1.12 26.53 -8.37
CA GLU A 749 -1.95 25.37 -8.63
C GLU A 749 -2.57 25.57 -10.02
N GLY A 750 -2.12 24.79 -11.01
CA GLY A 750 -2.32 25.08 -12.43
C GLY A 750 -1.05 25.62 -13.13
N SER A 751 -1.02 25.56 -14.47
CA SER A 751 0.08 26.09 -15.29
C SER A 751 -0.39 26.80 -16.55
N ALA A 752 0.15 28.00 -16.76
CA ALA A 752 0.01 28.80 -17.96
C ALA A 752 1.31 29.59 -18.20
N PHE A 753 2.39 28.85 -18.48
CA PHE A 753 3.76 29.38 -18.47
C PHE A 753 3.95 30.56 -19.43
N GLY A 754 3.43 30.46 -20.66
CA GLY A 754 3.57 31.51 -21.67
C GLY A 754 2.95 32.83 -21.23
N ASP A 755 1.69 32.80 -20.82
CA ASP A 755 0.91 34.00 -20.45
C ASP A 755 1.39 34.61 -19.11
N THR A 756 1.95 33.80 -18.21
CA THR A 756 2.52 34.27 -16.94
C THR A 756 3.83 35.06 -17.14
N LEU A 757 4.66 34.70 -18.12
CA LEU A 757 5.94 35.38 -18.39
C LEU A 757 5.78 36.82 -18.92
N ASP A 758 4.60 37.17 -19.46
CA ASP A 758 4.29 38.52 -19.97
C ASP A 758 3.74 39.47 -18.85
N ILE A 759 3.60 39.00 -17.60
CA ILE A 759 3.07 39.79 -16.47
C ILE A 759 4.14 40.71 -15.86
N GLU A 760 3.78 41.99 -15.66
CA GLU A 760 4.67 42.99 -15.04
C GLU A 760 4.98 42.61 -13.57
N GLY A 761 6.25 42.30 -13.30
CA GLY A 761 6.75 41.87 -11.98
C GLY A 761 7.25 40.44 -11.92
N VAL A 762 7.00 39.61 -12.94
CA VAL A 762 7.52 38.24 -13.07
C VAL A 762 8.94 38.24 -13.65
N ASP A 763 9.85 37.50 -13.03
CA ASP A 763 11.19 37.23 -13.55
C ASP A 763 11.13 36.07 -14.57
N ALA A 764 11.08 36.44 -15.84
CA ALA A 764 11.04 35.52 -16.96
C ALA A 764 12.37 34.75 -17.23
N SER A 765 13.41 34.97 -16.42
CA SER A 765 14.69 34.26 -16.51
C SER A 765 14.89 33.16 -15.46
N ARG A 766 14.11 33.20 -14.36
CA ARG A 766 14.11 32.19 -13.29
C ARG A 766 12.80 31.41 -13.17
N THR A 767 11.68 31.96 -13.63
CA THR A 767 10.36 31.29 -13.58
C THR A 767 10.36 29.99 -14.38
N THR A 768 9.78 28.93 -13.81
CA THR A 768 9.71 27.57 -14.40
C THR A 768 8.35 26.92 -14.17
N CYS A 769 8.03 25.85 -14.91
CA CYS A 769 6.84 25.01 -14.70
C CYS A 769 7.14 23.53 -14.89
N ASN A 770 6.33 22.68 -14.26
CA ASN A 770 6.47 21.23 -14.33
C ASN A 770 5.95 20.66 -15.68
N ASN A 771 5.21 21.44 -16.48
CA ASN A 771 4.71 21.01 -17.78
C ASN A 771 5.79 21.14 -18.88
N ILE A 772 6.47 20.03 -19.18
CA ILE A 772 7.52 19.95 -20.22
C ILE A 772 7.03 20.42 -21.61
N HIS A 773 5.74 20.30 -21.93
CA HIS A 773 5.18 20.77 -23.20
C HIS A 773 4.89 22.27 -23.23
N GLU A 774 4.80 22.93 -22.07
CA GLU A 774 4.78 24.40 -21.97
C GLU A 774 6.19 24.98 -22.08
N ILE A 775 7.17 24.39 -21.39
CA ILE A 775 8.59 24.74 -21.57
C ILE A 775 8.99 24.57 -23.04
N TYR A 776 8.66 23.45 -23.68
CA TYR A 776 8.97 23.21 -25.10
C TYR A 776 8.36 24.27 -26.03
N ARG A 777 7.09 24.64 -25.80
CA ARG A 777 6.38 25.63 -26.64
C ARG A 777 6.97 27.04 -26.55
N ASN A 778 7.51 27.43 -25.39
CA ASN A 778 7.96 28.80 -25.12
C ASN A 778 9.48 28.97 -25.21
N LEU A 779 10.27 28.00 -24.71
CA LEU A 779 11.74 28.05 -24.63
C LEU A 779 12.44 27.09 -25.59
N GLY A 780 11.76 26.03 -26.04
CA GLY A 780 12.27 25.08 -27.04
C GLY A 780 12.87 23.79 -26.48
N VAL A 781 13.43 22.96 -27.37
CA VAL A 781 13.80 21.56 -27.07
C VAL A 781 14.88 21.41 -26.00
N GLU A 782 15.94 22.22 -26.01
CA GLU A 782 17.02 22.11 -25.01
C GLU A 782 16.55 22.48 -23.60
N ALA A 783 15.60 23.42 -23.48
CA ALA A 783 14.99 23.78 -22.20
C ALA A 783 14.12 22.62 -21.69
N ALA A 784 13.25 22.08 -22.55
CA ALA A 784 12.41 20.94 -22.18
C ALA A 784 13.23 19.67 -21.86
N ARG A 785 14.36 19.47 -22.55
CA ARG A 785 15.33 18.40 -22.28
C ARG A 785 15.91 18.53 -20.87
N GLU A 786 16.33 19.74 -20.46
CA GLU A 786 16.86 19.95 -19.11
C GLU A 786 15.75 19.86 -18.06
N THR A 787 14.53 20.38 -18.32
CA THR A 787 13.37 20.17 -17.43
C THR A 787 13.03 18.70 -17.25
N ILE A 788 13.12 17.86 -18.29
CA ILE A 788 12.95 16.40 -18.13
C ILE A 788 14.04 15.84 -17.18
N ILE A 789 15.30 16.29 -17.28
CA ILE A 789 16.39 15.82 -16.42
C ILE A 789 16.17 16.27 -14.97
N ASP A 790 15.92 17.56 -14.75
CA ASP A 790 15.75 18.15 -13.43
C ASP A 790 14.50 17.62 -12.74
N GLU A 791 13.37 17.52 -13.44
CA GLU A 791 12.13 16.97 -12.85
C GLU A 791 12.30 15.48 -12.53
N THR A 792 12.79 14.66 -13.47
CA THR A 792 13.02 13.22 -13.21
C THR A 792 14.01 13.02 -12.06
N LYS A 793 15.00 13.92 -11.90
CA LYS A 793 15.94 13.90 -10.78
C LYS A 793 15.26 14.26 -9.47
N ASN A 794 14.53 15.38 -9.42
CA ASN A 794 13.83 15.84 -8.23
C ASN A 794 12.83 14.77 -7.74
N THR A 795 12.04 14.19 -8.64
CA THR A 795 11.09 13.12 -8.32
C THR A 795 11.74 11.83 -7.82
N LEU A 796 13.01 11.57 -8.14
CA LEU A 796 13.78 10.45 -7.57
C LEU A 796 14.37 10.80 -6.19
N GLU A 797 14.90 12.02 -6.02
CA GLU A 797 15.40 12.51 -4.72
C GLU A 797 14.25 12.65 -3.69
N GLU A 798 13.06 13.06 -4.12
CA GLU A 798 11.81 13.06 -3.32
C GLU A 798 11.40 11.65 -2.84
N GLN A 799 11.89 10.58 -3.47
CA GLN A 799 11.67 9.19 -3.07
C GLN A 799 12.91 8.58 -2.39
N GLY A 800 13.90 9.40 -2.01
CA GLY A 800 15.14 8.97 -1.36
C GLY A 800 16.12 8.22 -2.27
N LEU A 801 15.96 8.30 -3.59
CA LEU A 801 16.81 7.64 -4.59
C LEU A 801 17.97 8.54 -5.07
N ASP A 802 18.54 9.34 -4.16
CA ASP A 802 19.61 10.34 -4.36
C ASP A 802 20.86 9.79 -5.10
N ASP A 803 21.16 8.50 -4.94
CA ASP A 803 22.32 7.85 -5.58
C ASP A 803 22.08 7.48 -7.06
N VAL A 804 20.89 7.73 -7.63
CA VAL A 804 20.63 7.53 -9.06
C VAL A 804 21.52 8.47 -9.89
N ASN A 805 22.46 7.86 -10.61
CA ASN A 805 23.45 8.58 -11.37
C ASN A 805 22.81 9.35 -12.55
N VAL A 806 22.78 10.69 -12.44
CA VAL A 806 22.18 11.65 -13.41
C VAL A 806 22.46 11.35 -14.89
N ARG A 807 23.56 10.65 -15.22
CA ARG A 807 23.87 10.20 -16.59
C ARG A 807 22.79 9.29 -17.20
N HIS A 808 22.01 8.57 -16.39
CA HIS A 808 20.88 7.77 -16.86
C HIS A 808 19.70 8.66 -17.23
N LEU A 809 19.42 9.69 -16.42
CA LEU A 809 18.38 10.68 -16.65
C LEU A 809 18.70 11.53 -17.89
N MET A 810 19.96 11.94 -18.03
CA MET A 810 20.48 12.57 -19.25
C MET A 810 20.29 11.68 -20.48
N LEU A 811 20.59 10.38 -20.41
CA LEU A 811 20.43 9.47 -21.55
C LEU A 811 18.95 9.29 -21.94
N VAL A 812 18.05 9.23 -20.96
CA VAL A 812 16.59 9.19 -21.16
C VAL A 812 16.10 10.47 -21.87
N ALA A 813 16.44 11.65 -21.34
CA ALA A 813 16.06 12.93 -21.92
C ALA A 813 16.70 13.20 -23.30
N ASP A 814 17.97 12.82 -23.49
CA ASP A 814 18.67 12.88 -24.79
C ASP A 814 17.89 12.03 -25.81
N ILE A 815 17.49 10.80 -25.46
CA ILE A 815 16.71 9.91 -26.33
C ILE A 815 15.31 10.49 -26.64
N MET A 816 14.61 11.05 -25.65
CA MET A 816 13.28 11.67 -25.79
C MET A 816 13.26 12.97 -26.61
N THR A 817 14.40 13.63 -26.79
CA THR A 817 14.48 14.94 -27.47
C THR A 817 15.36 14.97 -28.71
N ASN A 818 16.05 13.87 -29.04
CA ASN A 818 17.04 13.77 -30.13
C ASN A 818 16.53 14.24 -31.51
N ASN A 819 15.23 14.10 -31.79
CA ASN A 819 14.64 14.51 -33.08
C ASN A 819 14.23 15.99 -33.15
N GLY A 820 14.39 16.75 -32.07
CA GLY A 820 14.06 18.19 -31.99
C GLY A 820 12.64 18.50 -31.52
N GLU A 821 11.84 17.47 -31.25
CA GLU A 821 10.53 17.51 -30.58
C GLU A 821 10.58 16.56 -29.36
N ILE A 822 9.62 16.64 -28.43
CA ILE A 822 9.51 15.64 -27.34
C ILE A 822 8.77 14.41 -27.87
N GLU A 823 9.43 13.24 -27.86
CA GLU A 823 8.82 11.94 -28.10
C GLU A 823 8.71 11.12 -26.81
N SER A 824 7.59 10.40 -26.64
CA SER A 824 7.42 9.45 -25.53
C SER A 824 8.21 8.17 -25.78
N ILE A 825 8.58 7.45 -24.72
CA ILE A 825 9.34 6.20 -24.85
C ILE A 825 8.46 5.05 -25.37
N GLY A 826 7.17 5.05 -25.03
CA GLY A 826 6.20 4.00 -25.37
C GLY A 826 5.81 3.87 -26.85
N ARG A 827 4.73 3.11 -27.11
CA ARG A 827 4.28 2.70 -28.46
C ARG A 827 3.95 3.82 -29.46
N HIS A 828 3.76 5.06 -29.00
CA HIS A 828 3.40 6.21 -29.85
C HIS A 828 4.57 7.14 -30.19
N GLY A 829 5.75 6.90 -29.60
CA GLY A 829 6.99 7.62 -29.89
C GLY A 829 8.12 6.65 -30.20
N ILE A 830 9.22 6.75 -29.45
CA ILE A 830 10.52 6.14 -29.75
C ILE A 830 10.43 4.64 -30.04
N SER A 831 9.72 3.86 -29.22
CA SER A 831 9.63 2.40 -29.44
C SER A 831 8.78 2.03 -30.66
N GLY A 832 7.71 2.80 -30.94
CA GLY A 832 6.86 2.65 -32.11
C GLY A 832 7.47 3.17 -33.42
N ASN A 833 8.42 4.11 -33.34
CA ASN A 833 9.09 4.74 -34.48
C ASN A 833 10.42 4.06 -34.90
N LYS A 834 10.82 2.95 -34.26
CA LYS A 834 12.02 2.17 -34.63
C LYS A 834 11.98 1.70 -36.10
N ASP A 835 13.06 1.92 -36.86
CA ASP A 835 13.13 1.53 -38.29
C ASP A 835 12.80 0.03 -38.52
N SER A 836 13.31 -0.88 -37.68
CA SER A 836 13.04 -2.32 -37.81
C SER A 836 11.56 -2.64 -37.62
N VAL A 837 10.98 -3.27 -38.66
CA VAL A 837 9.61 -3.81 -38.64
C VAL A 837 9.47 -4.89 -37.58
N LEU A 838 10.49 -5.75 -37.45
CA LEU A 838 10.50 -6.85 -36.49
C LEU A 838 10.64 -6.35 -35.05
N ALA A 839 11.44 -5.31 -34.80
CA ALA A 839 11.54 -4.69 -33.49
C ALA A 839 10.23 -4.00 -33.06
N ARG A 840 9.56 -3.26 -33.97
CA ARG A 840 8.21 -2.70 -33.74
C ARG A 840 7.21 -3.81 -33.43
N ALA A 841 7.09 -4.80 -34.32
CA ALA A 841 6.10 -5.86 -34.22
C ALA A 841 6.32 -6.84 -33.05
N ALA A 842 7.55 -6.95 -32.52
CA ALA A 842 7.85 -7.74 -31.33
C ALA A 842 7.73 -6.95 -30.02
N PHE A 843 7.55 -5.63 -30.08
CA PHE A 843 7.28 -4.80 -28.91
C PHE A 843 5.77 -4.77 -28.62
N GLU A 844 4.95 -4.30 -29.57
CA GLU A 844 3.50 -4.22 -29.44
C GLU A 844 2.81 -4.27 -30.83
N VAL A 845 1.47 -4.37 -30.87
CA VAL A 845 0.61 -4.27 -32.07
C VAL A 845 1.08 -5.09 -33.31
N THR A 846 1.64 -6.28 -33.07
CA THR A 846 2.35 -7.14 -34.04
C THR A 846 1.69 -7.25 -35.42
N VAL A 847 0.38 -7.49 -35.46
CA VAL A 847 -0.36 -7.75 -36.71
C VAL A 847 -0.41 -6.52 -37.61
N ASN A 848 -0.60 -5.33 -37.05
CA ASN A 848 -0.72 -4.10 -37.85
C ASN A 848 0.63 -3.71 -38.46
N HIS A 849 1.70 -3.72 -37.67
CA HIS A 849 3.05 -3.43 -38.18
C HIS A 849 3.47 -4.38 -39.32
N LEU A 850 3.16 -5.68 -39.22
CA LEU A 850 3.44 -6.65 -40.29
C LEU A 850 2.55 -6.47 -41.52
N LEU A 851 1.29 -6.05 -41.36
CA LEU A 851 0.39 -5.75 -42.48
C LEU A 851 0.78 -4.46 -43.20
N ASP A 852 1.06 -3.38 -42.46
CA ASP A 852 1.47 -2.11 -43.04
C ASP A 852 2.83 -2.22 -43.73
N ALA A 853 3.80 -2.93 -43.14
CA ALA A 853 5.06 -3.24 -43.80
C ALA A 853 4.85 -4.02 -45.12
N ALA A 854 3.90 -4.97 -45.16
CA ALA A 854 3.56 -5.71 -46.36
C ALA A 854 2.77 -4.89 -47.40
N ILE A 855 2.05 -3.84 -46.98
CA ILE A 855 1.33 -2.89 -47.86
C ILE A 855 2.30 -1.89 -48.49
N HIS A 856 3.21 -1.33 -47.69
CA HIS A 856 4.17 -0.31 -48.13
C HIS A 856 5.43 -0.90 -48.77
N GLY A 857 5.73 -2.18 -48.53
CA GLY A 857 6.91 -2.87 -49.06
C GLY A 857 8.18 -2.58 -48.25
N GLU A 858 8.03 -2.39 -46.94
CA GLU A 858 9.15 -2.22 -46.00
C GLU A 858 10.00 -3.50 -45.94
N TYR A 859 11.27 -3.32 -45.58
CA TYR A 859 12.26 -4.38 -45.42
C TYR A 859 13.01 -4.15 -44.11
N ASP A 860 13.48 -5.24 -43.51
CA ASP A 860 14.20 -5.20 -42.25
C ASP A 860 15.67 -5.57 -42.51
N ASP A 861 16.58 -4.62 -42.29
CA ASP A 861 18.01 -4.81 -42.53
C ASP A 861 18.71 -5.64 -41.43
N LEU A 862 18.04 -5.84 -40.29
CA LEU A 862 18.51 -6.63 -39.15
C LEU A 862 19.83 -6.08 -38.53
N ASP A 863 19.83 -4.80 -38.17
CA ASP A 863 20.97 -4.12 -37.54
C ASP A 863 20.89 -4.04 -35.99
N GLY A 864 19.68 -3.91 -35.42
CA GLY A 864 19.45 -3.81 -33.97
C GLY A 864 19.41 -5.15 -33.23
N VAL A 865 19.17 -5.10 -31.91
CA VAL A 865 19.27 -6.26 -31.01
C VAL A 865 18.11 -7.25 -31.19
N ILE A 866 16.88 -6.75 -31.20
CA ILE A 866 15.65 -7.55 -31.07
C ILE A 866 15.46 -8.40 -32.32
N GLU A 867 15.57 -7.77 -33.47
CA GLU A 867 15.42 -8.36 -34.79
C GLU A 867 16.54 -9.34 -35.13
N ASN A 868 17.78 -9.10 -34.66
CA ASN A 868 18.86 -10.09 -34.76
C ASN A 868 18.60 -11.34 -33.88
N VAL A 869 18.10 -11.17 -32.66
CA VAL A 869 17.70 -12.29 -31.78
C VAL A 869 16.57 -13.10 -32.40
N ILE A 870 15.53 -12.45 -32.93
CA ILE A 870 14.41 -13.09 -33.65
C ILE A 870 14.92 -13.85 -34.89
N ALA A 871 15.89 -13.29 -35.61
CA ALA A 871 16.52 -13.93 -36.77
C ALA A 871 17.53 -15.04 -36.41
N GLY A 872 17.81 -15.28 -35.12
CA GLY A 872 18.80 -16.26 -34.65
C GLY A 872 20.25 -15.89 -35.00
N LYS A 873 20.53 -14.59 -35.20
CA LYS A 873 21.87 -14.04 -35.46
C LYS A 873 22.53 -13.58 -34.15
N PRO A 874 23.88 -13.51 -34.09
CA PRO A 874 24.56 -12.74 -33.04
C PRO A 874 24.23 -11.24 -33.19
N ILE A 875 24.09 -10.55 -32.06
CA ILE A 875 23.80 -9.10 -32.01
C ILE A 875 25.09 -8.28 -32.16
N SER A 876 25.00 -7.09 -32.75
CA SER A 876 26.11 -6.16 -32.98
C SER A 876 26.57 -5.41 -31.71
N MET A 877 26.61 -6.07 -30.56
CA MET A 877 27.01 -5.49 -29.27
C MET A 877 27.83 -6.46 -28.41
N GLY A 878 28.62 -5.91 -27.49
CA GLY A 878 29.45 -6.67 -26.57
C GLY A 878 30.47 -7.54 -27.31
N THR A 879 30.38 -8.86 -27.14
CA THR A 879 31.27 -9.83 -27.82
C THR A 879 30.95 -10.00 -29.30
N GLY A 880 29.78 -9.58 -29.78
CA GLY A 880 29.38 -9.69 -31.20
C GLY A 880 30.00 -8.63 -32.12
N ASP A 881 30.46 -7.51 -31.57
CA ASP A 881 31.18 -6.45 -32.31
C ASP A 881 32.67 -6.80 -32.56
N VAL A 882 33.19 -7.84 -31.89
CA VAL A 882 34.64 -8.13 -31.87
C VAL A 882 35.08 -9.13 -32.96
N ASP A 883 35.44 -8.59 -34.12
CA ASP A 883 35.84 -9.37 -35.30
C ASP A 883 37.28 -9.98 -35.18
N LEU A 884 37.39 -11.24 -34.74
CA LEU A 884 38.67 -11.90 -34.41
C LEU A 884 39.37 -12.60 -35.59
N ARG A 885 40.48 -12.03 -36.06
CA ARG A 885 41.28 -12.59 -37.17
C ARG A 885 42.52 -13.39 -36.72
N MET A 886 42.39 -14.72 -36.66
CA MET A 886 43.53 -15.63 -36.40
C MET A 886 44.35 -15.95 -37.67
N GLY A 887 45.68 -15.84 -37.61
CA GLY A 887 46.59 -16.17 -38.71
C GLY A 887 47.28 -17.54 -38.56
N SER A 888 46.98 -18.48 -39.46
CA SER A 888 47.61 -19.82 -39.47
C SER A 888 49.04 -19.77 -40.04
N ARG A 889 50.03 -19.65 -39.15
CA ARG A 889 51.44 -19.72 -39.52
C ARG A 889 51.86 -21.18 -39.72
N VAL A 890 51.81 -21.68 -40.96
CA VAL A 890 52.40 -22.97 -41.32
C VAL A 890 53.91 -22.89 -41.09
N VAL A 891 54.39 -23.55 -40.04
CA VAL A 891 55.82 -23.75 -39.81
C VAL A 891 56.31 -24.82 -40.78
N SER A 892 57.22 -24.47 -41.69
CA SER A 892 58.01 -25.42 -42.44
C SER A 892 59.18 -25.89 -41.58
N ASP A 893 59.33 -27.19 -41.39
CA ASP A 893 60.51 -27.78 -40.74
C ASP A 893 61.77 -27.60 -41.62
N ASP A 894 62.72 -26.78 -41.16
CA ASP A 894 64.14 -26.72 -41.58
C ASP A 894 64.98 -26.06 -40.44
#